data_AF-A0A356KG51-F1
#
_entry.id   AF-A0A356KG51-F1
#
_cell.length_a   1.000
_cell.length_b   1.000
_cell.length_c   1.000
_cell.angle_alpha   90.00
_cell.angle_beta   90.00
_cell.angle_gamma   90.00
#
_symmetry.space_group_name_H-M   'P 1'
#
loop_
_entity.id
_entity.type
_entity.pdbx_description
1 polymer ?
#
loop_
_entity_poly.entity_id
_entity_poly.type
_entity_poly.pdbx_seq_one_letter_code
_entity_poly.pdbx_strand_id
1 'polypeptide(L)'
;METPMSLFTTQTRGAKARYGSAALAIAALAALALNLGEPSYARPADEAAFLGTANTEGRYNNLRKTAATITVTKDSEGKLSIRREARYTAAARRNDPAFTWTSGDVTYEGGELKVVYRIATDGTSLDLDGDSLGLTARIEGQEGNATAADGTTYTDDDVNVFEAVYRYDDDGTYREEVKNTTRKAPEEWWRKIATKGISFSGPRIKLGGEQGVVAGRGYPVVVPTDGTLELSISSGAFELRDPAGNVAAVSSGGRIEWDVPHENPVLGVYTAQITSASDGSVVKARFKQLGKIDARIRPWSSHTYYPIYEENWGGAENDRTMFCSDGPLAKFDQLLGLSGKESAVWWEKGGDYRTGFGFEHGHYTKVQSPKEAHAEDHWNADLDGDGFITRGDVASVVSRYDADADGKITKDEAKAVYHAGAIQVLFARYDGDQSGGVDAGEISATFVSRYDENSDDKVDMDEWKKALEADFAQVVDGVATPNLDKFLAKDADGDGVIVLAEMGQPGALDFNDSSDVDGDFDNFFDRNNIKIVTKDDAVHFGNKVVEEDGKLKLMKGRKSDELVVELDPADVKEREDGIADGDLDDSYSVGWWGHCNAWAMASIVFRKPAGEFEQDGVTLSVRDQKGMLVEYGMGDTEDSSFWWQQWGGDDIPHVKYTAGFHRQLHRWLRVEQKGMMADMDMKDPHNNLNFQVWNYPLLGYTATLSEAEGGDPYVLDVRCTLEKGSYSDEDSSSTASVKYRLHFTEDGSIREDDEAKTSWEQKNSSDKREYIRYLIHPYRFIESSRGSRNPNVTLKRLETLFGERLKYNRLEDLEAEDANAGGLSGTEPGTDD
;
A
#
# COMPACT_ATOMS: atom_id res chain seq x y z
N MET A 1 0.80 65.45 27.50
CA MET A 1 -0.29 66.26 28.10
C MET A 1 -1.62 65.86 27.44
N GLU A 2 -2.15 64.65 27.55
CA GLU A 2 -2.30 63.66 28.66
C GLU A 2 -3.65 63.72 29.40
N THR A 3 -4.17 62.51 29.64
CA THR A 3 -5.29 62.07 30.52
C THR A 3 -4.88 62.12 32.02
N PRO A 4 -5.69 61.74 33.06
CA PRO A 4 -6.67 60.63 33.22
C PRO A 4 -8.04 61.14 33.80
N MET A 5 -8.89 60.45 34.60
CA MET A 5 -8.90 59.17 35.34
C MET A 5 -10.36 58.70 35.65
N SER A 6 -10.56 57.48 36.17
CA SER A 6 -11.85 56.96 36.70
C SER A 6 -11.64 55.96 37.86
N LEU A 7 -12.67 55.69 38.68
CA LEU A 7 -12.91 54.60 39.68
C LEU A 7 -14.25 54.91 40.45
N PHE A 8 -14.83 54.21 41.45
CA PHE A 8 -14.45 53.06 42.30
C PHE A 8 -15.70 52.35 42.92
N THR A 9 -15.65 51.02 43.14
CA THR A 9 -16.34 50.19 44.18
C THR A 9 -17.87 50.16 44.39
N THR A 10 -18.42 48.93 44.47
CA THR A 10 -19.01 48.37 45.73
C THR A 10 -18.92 46.82 45.76
N GLN A 11 -19.25 46.16 46.88
CA GLN A 11 -19.08 44.69 47.12
C GLN A 11 -20.35 43.99 47.60
N THR A 12 -20.49 42.67 47.37
CA THR A 12 -20.86 41.68 48.42
C THR A 12 -20.54 40.20 48.11
N ARG A 13 -20.57 39.35 49.15
CA ARG A 13 -20.23 37.90 49.28
C ARG A 13 -21.16 36.97 48.46
N GLY A 14 -20.92 35.67 48.21
CA GLY A 14 -19.91 34.63 48.58
C GLY A 14 -20.40 33.25 48.03
N ALA A 15 -19.70 32.10 48.03
CA ALA A 15 -18.59 31.58 48.85
C ALA A 15 -17.69 30.53 48.10
N LYS A 16 -16.92 29.70 48.83
CA LYS A 16 -15.87 28.75 48.36
C LYS A 16 -16.48 27.41 47.84
N ALA A 17 -15.79 26.47 47.17
CA ALA A 17 -14.34 26.13 47.03
C ALA A 17 -14.07 25.45 45.64
N ARG A 18 -13.08 24.59 45.29
CA ARG A 18 -12.03 23.83 46.03
C ARG A 18 -10.88 23.28 45.12
N TYR A 19 -9.84 24.05 44.78
CA TYR A 19 -8.59 23.51 44.19
C TYR A 19 -7.34 24.24 44.72
N GLY A 20 -6.24 23.52 44.99
CA GLY A 20 -5.01 24.12 45.53
C GLY A 20 -3.99 23.11 46.08
N SER A 21 -3.26 22.44 45.18
CA SER A 21 -2.14 21.55 45.55
C SER A 21 -1.12 21.32 44.42
N ALA A 22 -1.55 21.30 43.15
CA ALA A 22 -0.66 21.02 42.01
C ALA A 22 0.45 22.06 41.77
N ALA A 23 0.18 23.35 42.00
CA ALA A 23 1.06 24.44 41.58
C ALA A 23 2.42 24.51 42.33
N LEU A 24 2.54 23.91 43.53
CA LEU A 24 3.80 23.96 44.30
C LEU A 24 4.79 22.83 43.92
N ALA A 25 4.30 21.70 43.40
CA ALA A 25 5.14 20.57 43.03
C ALA A 25 6.01 20.88 41.78
N ILE A 26 5.42 21.56 40.79
CA ILE A 26 6.08 21.91 39.53
C ILE A 26 7.27 22.86 39.75
N ALA A 27 7.13 23.83 40.66
CA ALA A 27 8.21 24.75 41.02
C ALA A 27 9.38 24.06 41.76
N ALA A 28 9.11 23.00 42.54
CA ALA A 28 10.14 22.24 43.24
C ALA A 28 10.92 21.31 42.29
N LEU A 29 10.24 20.67 41.34
CA LEU A 29 10.87 19.83 40.31
C LEU A 29 11.79 20.63 39.39
N ALA A 30 11.35 21.81 38.95
CA ALA A 30 12.17 22.71 38.12
C ALA A 30 13.46 23.18 38.84
N ALA A 31 13.42 23.34 40.16
CA ALA A 31 14.59 23.71 40.97
C ALA A 31 15.57 22.54 41.21
N LEU A 32 15.09 21.28 41.15
CA LEU A 32 15.93 20.09 41.34
C LEU A 32 16.64 19.68 40.05
N ALA A 33 16.02 19.92 38.89
CA ALA A 33 16.59 19.65 37.57
C ALA A 33 17.82 20.53 37.22
N LEU A 34 17.92 21.72 37.82
CA LEU A 34 19.00 22.69 37.58
C LEU A 34 20.29 22.44 38.41
N ASN A 35 20.39 21.28 39.08
CA ASN A 35 21.57 20.95 39.90
C ASN A 35 22.08 19.52 39.68
N LEU A 36 21.74 18.92 38.53
CA LEU A 36 22.54 17.82 37.97
C LEU A 36 23.75 18.46 37.30
N GLY A 37 24.95 18.17 37.79
CA GLY A 37 26.18 18.65 37.16
C GLY A 37 26.28 18.08 35.74
N GLU A 38 26.60 18.94 34.77
CA GLU A 38 26.74 18.53 33.36
C GLU A 38 27.71 17.35 33.25
N PRO A 39 27.34 16.26 32.54
CA PRO A 39 28.25 15.14 32.33
C PRO A 39 29.42 15.64 31.51
N SER A 40 30.58 15.81 32.15
CA SER A 40 31.80 16.23 31.48
C SER A 40 32.31 15.09 30.61
N TYR A 41 31.78 14.99 29.40
CA TYR A 41 32.31 14.14 28.35
C TYR A 41 33.79 14.48 28.19
N ALA A 42 34.66 13.52 28.51
CA ALA A 42 36.09 13.72 28.39
C ALA A 42 36.41 13.89 26.90
N ARG A 43 36.85 15.09 26.51
CA ARG A 43 37.28 15.37 25.14
C ARG A 43 38.22 14.26 24.66
N PRO A 44 38.11 13.80 23.40
CA PRO A 44 39.02 12.80 22.87
C PRO A 44 40.47 13.25 23.07
N ALA A 45 41.21 12.48 23.86
CA ALA A 45 42.59 12.82 24.24
C ALA A 45 43.61 12.47 23.13
N ASP A 46 43.15 11.87 22.04
CA ASP A 46 43.95 11.19 21.02
C ASP A 46 43.45 11.55 19.61
N GLU A 47 44.40 11.82 18.71
CA GLU A 47 44.20 11.95 17.26
C GLU A 47 43.48 10.74 16.65
N ALA A 48 43.62 9.55 17.24
CA ALA A 48 42.97 8.31 16.80
C ALA A 48 41.42 8.36 16.83
N ALA A 49 40.83 9.35 17.49
CA ALA A 49 39.39 9.61 17.43
C ALA A 49 38.93 10.26 16.10
N PHE A 50 39.85 10.86 15.34
CA PHE A 50 39.55 11.57 14.11
C PHE A 50 39.73 10.73 12.84
N LEU A 51 40.26 9.50 12.94
CA LEU A 51 40.71 8.70 11.79
C LEU A 51 39.58 7.96 11.06
N GLY A 52 39.33 8.34 9.81
CA GLY A 52 38.20 7.88 8.99
C GLY A 52 37.38 9.06 8.47
N THR A 53 36.07 8.87 8.27
CA THR A 53 35.23 9.83 7.57
C THR A 53 34.14 10.45 8.46
N ALA A 54 33.97 11.76 8.36
CA ALA A 54 32.91 12.54 8.99
C ALA A 54 32.08 13.29 7.94
N ASN A 55 30.76 13.32 8.12
CA ASN A 55 29.86 14.11 7.28
C ASN A 55 29.36 15.31 8.08
N THR A 56 29.42 16.51 7.50
CA THR A 56 29.06 17.76 8.16
C THR A 56 28.17 18.63 7.28
N GLU A 57 27.14 19.23 7.87
CA GLU A 57 26.30 20.25 7.24
C GLU A 57 26.45 21.59 7.96
N GLY A 58 26.24 22.71 7.26
CA GLY A 58 26.40 24.02 7.89
C GLY A 58 26.00 25.20 7.03
N ARG A 59 26.18 26.39 7.60
CA ARG A 59 25.84 27.67 6.97
C ARG A 59 27.07 28.52 6.76
N TYR A 60 27.35 28.81 5.49
CA TYR A 60 28.24 29.88 5.09
C TYR A 60 27.54 31.24 5.28
N ASN A 61 28.08 32.11 6.15
CA ASN A 61 27.66 33.50 6.39
C ASN A 61 26.13 33.73 6.37
N ASN A 62 25.37 32.86 7.07
CA ASN A 62 23.90 32.82 7.12
C ASN A 62 23.13 32.63 5.80
N LEU A 63 23.80 32.60 4.63
CA LEU A 63 23.15 32.77 3.32
C LEU A 63 23.34 31.61 2.33
N ARG A 64 24.29 30.69 2.54
CA ARG A 64 24.40 29.46 1.73
C ARG A 64 24.55 28.25 2.65
N LYS A 65 23.86 27.15 2.33
CA LYS A 65 24.10 25.85 2.97
C LYS A 65 25.20 25.08 2.23
N THR A 66 26.00 24.31 2.97
CA THR A 66 27.03 23.43 2.43
C THR A 66 27.02 22.10 3.19
N ALA A 67 27.17 20.99 2.46
CA ALA A 67 27.52 19.69 3.02
C ALA A 67 28.98 19.37 2.67
N ALA A 68 29.72 18.77 3.59
CA ALA A 68 31.12 18.39 3.42
C ALA A 68 31.45 17.05 4.09
N THR A 69 32.07 16.17 3.32
CA THR A 69 32.65 14.89 3.75
C THR A 69 34.14 15.12 4.01
N ILE A 70 34.56 14.92 5.26
CA ILE A 70 35.93 15.08 5.73
C ILE A 70 36.50 13.69 5.98
N THR A 71 37.59 13.32 5.30
CA THR A 71 38.26 12.04 5.51
C THR A 71 39.68 12.29 6.00
N VAL A 72 39.95 11.90 7.24
CA VAL A 72 41.27 11.93 7.88
C VAL A 72 41.91 10.55 7.74
N THR A 73 43.10 10.48 7.17
CA THR A 73 43.92 9.27 7.10
C THR A 73 45.21 9.47 7.88
N LYS A 74 45.82 8.35 8.29
CA LYS A 74 47.16 8.31 8.87
C LYS A 74 47.99 7.30 8.09
N ASP A 75 49.17 7.71 7.64
CA ASP A 75 50.06 6.83 6.87
C ASP A 75 50.90 5.89 7.76
N SER A 76 51.80 5.12 7.13
CA SER A 76 52.69 4.19 7.82
C SER A 76 53.84 4.86 8.60
N GLU A 77 54.16 6.12 8.33
CA GLU A 77 55.15 6.90 9.10
C GLU A 77 54.48 7.62 10.28
N GLY A 78 53.15 7.68 10.29
CA GLY A 78 52.34 8.30 11.32
C GLY A 78 51.96 9.74 11.02
N LYS A 79 52.10 10.22 9.78
CA LYS A 79 51.63 11.54 9.37
C LYS A 79 50.14 11.50 9.08
N LEU A 80 49.44 12.58 9.44
CA LEU A 80 48.02 12.78 9.15
C LEU A 80 47.84 13.50 7.81
N SER A 81 46.84 13.11 7.04
CA SER A 81 46.35 13.88 5.89
C SER A 81 44.83 13.95 5.89
N ILE A 82 44.27 15.07 5.44
CA ILE A 82 42.84 15.33 5.43
C ILE A 82 42.39 15.70 4.01
N ARG A 83 41.44 14.92 3.48
CA ARG A 83 40.68 15.24 2.27
C ARG A 83 39.32 15.78 2.68
N ARG A 84 38.96 16.96 2.17
CA ARG A 84 37.68 17.64 2.36
C ARG A 84 36.97 17.76 1.02
N GLU A 85 35.85 17.07 0.86
CA GLU A 85 35.02 17.12 -0.35
C GLU A 85 33.65 17.71 -0.01
N ALA A 86 33.23 18.77 -0.72
CA ALA A 86 32.06 19.56 -0.33
C ALA A 86 31.19 20.03 -1.50
N ARG A 87 29.89 20.18 -1.25
CA ARG A 87 28.86 20.62 -2.19
C ARG A 87 27.96 21.71 -1.60
N TYR A 88 27.45 22.61 -2.44
CA TYR A 88 26.43 23.58 -2.02
C TYR A 88 25.06 22.92 -1.96
N THR A 89 24.41 22.94 -0.80
CA THR A 89 23.03 22.41 -0.61
C THR A 89 21.96 23.51 -0.65
N ALA A 90 22.34 24.73 -1.04
CA ALA A 90 21.39 25.80 -1.39
C ALA A 90 20.87 25.59 -2.83
N ALA A 91 19.55 25.58 -3.01
CA ALA A 91 18.90 25.21 -4.28
C ALA A 91 19.45 25.94 -5.53
N ALA A 92 19.74 27.25 -5.40
CA ALA A 92 20.30 28.07 -6.49
C ALA A 92 21.75 27.70 -6.91
N ARG A 93 22.38 26.74 -6.23
CA ARG A 93 23.75 26.23 -6.48
C ARG A 93 23.89 24.72 -6.32
N ARG A 94 22.79 23.95 -6.24
CA ARG A 94 22.87 22.47 -6.10
C ARG A 94 23.50 21.75 -7.30
N ASN A 95 23.63 22.47 -8.42
CA ASN A 95 24.25 22.01 -9.67
C ASN A 95 25.69 22.54 -9.85
N ASP A 96 26.19 23.38 -8.93
CA ASP A 96 27.61 23.75 -8.91
C ASP A 96 28.44 22.48 -8.60
N PRO A 97 29.57 22.22 -9.27
CA PRO A 97 30.40 21.05 -9.00
C PRO A 97 30.83 20.93 -7.52
N ALA A 98 30.98 19.69 -7.04
CA ALA A 98 31.63 19.45 -5.77
C ALA A 98 33.11 19.87 -5.84
N PHE A 99 33.61 20.46 -4.76
CA PHE A 99 34.99 20.92 -4.64
C PHE A 99 35.73 20.10 -3.59
N THR A 100 36.92 19.61 -3.96
CA THR A 100 37.76 18.75 -3.11
C THR A 100 39.08 19.45 -2.82
N TRP A 101 39.47 19.47 -1.55
CA TRP A 101 40.76 19.96 -1.07
C TRP A 101 41.47 18.83 -0.30
N THR A 102 42.80 18.78 -0.38
CA THR A 102 43.64 17.85 0.40
C THR A 102 44.72 18.65 1.13
N SER A 103 45.12 18.20 2.32
CA SER A 103 46.31 18.71 3.01
C SER A 103 46.87 17.70 4.01
N GLY A 104 48.20 17.57 4.08
CA GLY A 104 48.93 16.96 5.20
C GLY A 104 49.64 17.98 6.10
N ASP A 105 49.39 19.28 5.90
CA ASP A 105 49.69 20.38 6.84
C ASP A 105 48.64 20.33 7.98
N VAL A 106 48.74 19.26 8.78
CA VAL A 106 47.78 18.84 9.82
C VAL A 106 48.51 18.72 11.16
N THR A 107 48.04 19.45 12.17
CA THR A 107 48.58 19.41 13.54
C THR A 107 47.50 19.11 14.57
N TYR A 108 47.81 18.22 15.52
CA TYR A 108 46.90 17.89 16.62
C TYR A 108 47.31 18.64 17.89
N GLU A 109 46.41 19.48 18.42
CA GLU A 109 46.67 20.27 19.63
C GLU A 109 45.38 20.48 20.44
N GLY A 110 45.41 20.19 21.75
CA GLY A 110 44.32 20.54 22.68
C GLY A 110 42.99 19.80 22.48
N GLY A 111 42.97 18.72 21.70
CA GLY A 111 41.76 18.00 21.29
C GLY A 111 41.15 18.49 19.97
N GLU A 112 41.86 19.33 19.21
CA GLU A 112 41.46 19.81 17.89
C GLU A 112 42.54 19.44 16.84
N LEU A 113 42.12 19.06 15.63
CA LEU A 113 43.00 18.99 14.46
C LEU A 113 42.95 20.32 13.70
N LYS A 114 44.10 20.97 13.57
CA LYS A 114 44.29 22.24 12.85
C LYS A 114 44.92 21.93 11.50
N VAL A 115 44.35 22.46 10.43
CA VAL A 115 44.70 22.12 9.03
C VAL A 115 44.87 23.39 8.21
N VAL A 116 45.85 23.41 7.33
CA VAL A 116 46.04 24.50 6.36
C VAL A 116 45.78 23.97 4.94
N TYR A 117 44.73 24.47 4.29
CA TYR A 117 44.51 24.25 2.85
C TYR A 117 45.04 25.44 2.05
N ARG A 118 45.60 25.17 0.86
CA ARG A 118 46.12 26.19 -0.06
C ARG A 118 45.50 25.98 -1.45
N ILE A 119 44.97 27.05 -2.04
CA ILE A 119 44.20 27.01 -3.30
C ILE A 119 44.65 28.18 -4.16
N ALA A 120 44.96 27.95 -5.44
CA ALA A 120 45.34 29.01 -6.36
C ALA A 120 44.18 29.98 -6.66
N THR A 121 44.51 31.23 -7.01
CA THR A 121 43.53 32.28 -7.38
C THR A 121 42.86 32.08 -8.75
N ASP A 122 43.14 30.98 -9.45
CA ASP A 122 42.36 30.48 -10.59
C ASP A 122 41.32 29.41 -10.22
N GLY A 123 41.33 28.95 -8.96
CA GLY A 123 40.48 27.88 -8.45
C GLY A 123 41.14 26.49 -8.39
N THR A 124 42.38 26.33 -8.88
CA THR A 124 43.10 25.05 -8.83
C THR A 124 43.51 24.72 -7.39
N SER A 125 43.11 23.54 -6.89
CA SER A 125 43.59 23.06 -5.59
C SER A 125 45.06 22.67 -5.66
N LEU A 126 45.85 23.12 -4.68
CA LEU A 126 47.28 22.83 -4.63
C LEU A 126 47.53 21.70 -3.63
N ASP A 127 47.99 20.54 -4.11
CA ASP A 127 48.50 19.49 -3.24
C ASP A 127 49.92 19.85 -2.77
N LEU A 128 50.22 19.55 -1.50
CA LEU A 128 51.41 20.06 -0.81
C LEU A 128 52.46 18.97 -0.56
N ASP A 129 52.05 17.71 -0.53
CA ASP A 129 52.72 16.67 0.26
C ASP A 129 53.26 15.45 -0.51
N GLY A 130 53.82 15.70 -1.70
CA GLY A 130 55.07 15.04 -2.11
C GLY A 130 55.01 13.59 -2.58
N ASP A 131 53.91 12.86 -2.33
CA ASP A 131 53.87 11.42 -2.57
C ASP A 131 53.30 11.04 -3.95
N SER A 132 54.23 10.92 -4.89
CA SER A 132 54.19 10.15 -6.16
C SER A 132 53.06 10.35 -7.20
N LEU A 133 51.97 11.08 -6.93
CA LEU A 133 50.93 11.42 -7.93
C LEU A 133 50.65 12.92 -8.12
N GLY A 134 51.19 13.80 -7.27
CA GLY A 134 51.07 15.24 -7.49
C GLY A 134 51.83 16.10 -6.48
N LEU A 135 52.74 16.93 -7.00
CA LEU A 135 53.27 18.14 -6.36
C LEU A 135 54.17 18.03 -5.13
N THR A 136 54.80 19.17 -4.81
CA THR A 136 55.84 19.31 -3.79
C THR A 136 55.91 20.76 -3.33
N ALA A 137 55.27 21.12 -2.21
CA ALA A 137 55.09 22.53 -1.81
C ALA A 137 55.19 22.81 -0.29
N ARG A 138 56.39 22.52 0.24
CA ARG A 138 57.10 23.31 1.28
C ARG A 138 56.72 23.14 2.76
N ILE A 139 57.73 22.71 3.52
CA ILE A 139 57.85 22.88 4.99
C ILE A 139 58.15 24.36 5.32
N GLU A 140 57.71 24.83 6.48
CA GLU A 140 57.90 26.20 6.98
C GLU A 140 59.38 26.66 6.99
N GLY A 141 59.67 27.90 6.55
CA GLY A 141 60.98 28.55 6.78
C GLY A 141 61.93 28.76 5.59
N GLN A 142 61.44 28.83 4.34
CA GLN A 142 62.24 29.28 3.17
C GLN A 142 61.48 30.32 2.32
N GLU A 143 62.18 31.00 1.40
CA GLU A 143 61.59 31.89 0.38
C GLU A 143 61.52 31.20 -0.99
N GLY A 144 60.49 31.46 -1.80
CA GLY A 144 60.29 30.89 -3.15
C GLY A 144 58.88 30.35 -3.39
N ASN A 145 58.52 30.15 -4.66
CA ASN A 145 57.14 29.93 -5.11
C ASN A 145 56.63 28.48 -4.95
N ALA A 146 55.30 28.32 -4.93
CA ALA A 146 54.63 27.04 -5.14
C ALA A 146 54.52 26.68 -6.63
N THR A 147 54.06 25.49 -6.97
CA THR A 147 53.89 25.04 -8.38
C THR A 147 52.72 24.06 -8.49
N ALA A 148 52.01 24.03 -9.62
CA ALA A 148 50.96 23.04 -9.96
C ALA A 148 51.46 21.92 -10.89
N ALA A 149 50.67 20.85 -11.01
CA ALA A 149 51.08 19.58 -11.65
C ALA A 149 51.36 19.71 -13.16
N ASP A 150 50.96 20.82 -13.77
CA ASP A 150 51.26 21.24 -15.14
C ASP A 150 52.59 22.02 -15.26
N GLY A 151 53.22 22.37 -14.14
CA GLY A 151 54.40 23.23 -14.04
C GLY A 151 54.10 24.72 -13.77
N THR A 152 52.85 25.13 -13.65
CA THR A 152 52.47 26.53 -13.41
C THR A 152 52.94 26.97 -12.02
N THR A 153 53.77 28.02 -11.96
CA THR A 153 54.40 28.50 -10.72
C THR A 153 53.55 29.60 -10.07
N TYR A 154 53.08 29.39 -8.85
CA TYR A 154 52.27 30.34 -8.08
C TYR A 154 53.12 31.03 -7.00
N THR A 155 53.09 32.35 -6.95
CA THR A 155 53.68 33.11 -5.83
C THR A 155 52.77 33.05 -4.60
N ASP A 156 53.26 33.50 -3.44
CA ASP A 156 52.41 33.68 -2.26
C ASP A 156 51.27 34.70 -2.51
N ASP A 157 51.37 35.57 -3.53
CA ASP A 157 50.30 36.48 -3.94
C ASP A 157 49.18 35.74 -4.72
N ASP A 158 49.49 34.67 -5.46
CA ASP A 158 48.55 33.91 -6.30
C ASP A 158 47.81 32.77 -5.56
N VAL A 159 47.91 32.73 -4.22
CA VAL A 159 47.34 31.65 -3.38
C VAL A 159 46.38 32.21 -2.31
N ASN A 160 45.23 31.57 -2.17
CA ASN A 160 44.36 31.65 -1.01
C ASN A 160 44.74 30.59 0.03
N VAL A 161 44.79 30.98 1.31
CA VAL A 161 45.06 30.10 2.45
C VAL A 161 43.83 30.01 3.34
N PHE A 162 43.46 28.78 3.70
CA PHE A 162 42.33 28.49 4.58
C PHE A 162 42.83 27.72 5.80
N GLU A 163 42.70 28.31 6.98
CA GLU A 163 42.84 27.60 8.25
C GLU A 163 41.53 26.85 8.52
N ALA A 164 41.59 25.56 8.84
CA ALA A 164 40.46 24.78 9.32
C ALA A 164 40.75 24.19 10.70
N VAL A 165 39.75 24.19 11.58
CA VAL A 165 39.79 23.53 12.88
C VAL A 165 38.71 22.47 12.92
N TYR A 166 39.11 21.22 13.13
CA TYR A 166 38.24 20.06 13.31
C TYR A 166 38.27 19.62 14.77
N ARG A 167 37.11 19.32 15.34
CA ARG A 167 37.02 18.83 16.72
C ARG A 167 35.73 18.06 16.96
N TYR A 168 35.66 17.46 18.14
CA TYR A 168 34.40 17.06 18.75
C TYR A 168 33.95 18.17 19.71
N ASP A 169 32.69 18.60 19.61
CA ASP A 169 32.03 19.29 20.73
C ASP A 169 31.65 18.22 21.80
N ASP A 170 31.31 18.66 23.02
CA ASP A 170 31.13 17.75 24.17
C ASP A 170 29.91 16.81 24.05
N ASP A 171 29.04 17.02 23.05
CA ASP A 171 27.91 16.16 22.67
C ASP A 171 28.30 15.03 21.68
N GLY A 172 29.58 14.92 21.31
CA GLY A 172 30.07 13.98 20.30
C GLY A 172 29.86 14.44 18.85
N THR A 173 29.27 15.62 18.61
CA THR A 173 29.15 16.20 17.27
C THR A 173 30.53 16.57 16.75
N TYR A 174 30.85 16.10 15.54
CA TYR A 174 32.02 16.56 14.81
C TYR A 174 31.77 17.94 14.22
N ARG A 175 32.69 18.86 14.48
CA ARG A 175 32.60 20.26 14.10
C ARG A 175 33.79 20.67 13.27
N GLU A 176 33.51 21.35 12.16
CA GLU A 176 34.50 22.00 11.32
C GLU A 176 34.30 23.52 11.38
N GLU A 177 35.40 24.26 11.57
CA GLU A 177 35.46 25.71 11.39
C GLU A 177 36.56 26.09 10.39
N VAL A 178 36.18 26.37 9.14
CA VAL A 178 37.11 26.83 8.07
C VAL A 178 37.12 28.35 7.97
N LYS A 179 38.28 28.98 7.79
CA LYS A 179 38.50 30.43 7.73
C LYS A 179 39.48 30.77 6.59
N ASN A 180 39.02 31.49 5.56
CA ASN A 180 39.93 32.11 4.58
C ASN A 180 40.68 33.27 5.27
N THR A 181 42.01 33.17 5.34
CA THR A 181 42.88 34.15 6.00
C THR A 181 43.33 35.26 5.05
N THR A 182 43.63 34.91 3.80
CA THR A 182 44.17 35.78 2.75
C THR A 182 43.10 36.59 2.02
N ARG A 183 41.92 36.01 1.81
CA ARG A 183 40.73 36.61 1.15
C ARG A 183 41.05 37.29 -0.19
N LYS A 184 41.57 36.51 -1.13
CA LYS A 184 41.90 36.97 -2.49
C LYS A 184 40.87 36.44 -3.49
N ALA A 185 40.67 37.19 -4.57
CA ALA A 185 39.76 36.79 -5.64
C ALA A 185 40.16 35.43 -6.25
N PRO A 186 39.20 34.60 -6.73
CA PRO A 186 37.75 34.82 -6.72
C PRO A 186 37.06 34.46 -5.40
N GLU A 187 37.81 34.13 -4.34
CA GLU A 187 37.30 33.63 -3.06
C GLU A 187 37.41 34.65 -1.91
N GLU A 188 37.54 35.95 -2.22
CA GLU A 188 37.60 37.05 -1.25
C GLU A 188 36.30 37.23 -0.46
N TRP A 189 35.20 36.70 -0.99
CA TRP A 189 33.93 36.62 -0.30
C TRP A 189 33.96 35.61 0.87
N TRP A 190 34.77 34.55 0.82
CA TRP A 190 34.87 33.59 1.91
C TRP A 190 35.44 34.25 3.17
N ARG A 191 34.80 34.02 4.32
CA ARG A 191 35.27 34.52 5.62
C ARG A 191 35.36 33.43 6.66
N LYS A 192 34.25 32.72 6.87
CA LYS A 192 34.17 31.54 7.73
C LYS A 192 33.07 30.59 7.24
N ILE A 193 33.33 29.30 7.33
CA ILE A 193 32.34 28.23 7.35
C ILE A 193 32.34 27.65 8.77
N ALA A 194 31.16 27.36 9.30
CA ALA A 194 30.99 26.51 10.46
C ALA A 194 29.98 25.42 10.10
N THR A 195 30.43 24.18 10.15
CA THR A 195 29.65 22.97 9.87
C THR A 195 29.67 22.06 11.12
N LYS A 196 28.59 21.33 11.32
CA LYS A 196 28.39 20.32 12.38
C LYS A 196 27.85 19.06 11.70
N GLY A 197 28.16 17.90 12.26
CA GLY A 197 27.53 16.65 11.86
C GLY A 197 28.16 15.46 12.57
N ILE A 198 27.83 14.26 12.12
CA ILE A 198 28.28 13.04 12.79
C ILE A 198 29.60 12.58 12.15
N SER A 199 30.61 12.36 12.98
CA SER A 199 31.79 11.63 12.55
C SER A 199 31.64 10.13 12.76
N PHE A 200 32.02 9.39 11.74
CA PHE A 200 32.13 7.94 11.74
C PHE A 200 33.61 7.51 11.72
N SER A 201 34.51 8.40 12.15
CA SER A 201 35.97 8.24 12.12
C SER A 201 36.53 7.35 13.23
N GLY A 202 36.08 6.10 13.22
CA GLY A 202 36.67 5.04 14.00
C GLY A 202 36.14 3.68 13.54
N PRO A 203 36.75 2.57 13.99
CA PRO A 203 36.14 1.25 13.84
C PRO A 203 34.73 1.29 14.47
N ARG A 204 33.72 1.08 13.64
CA ARG A 204 32.30 1.13 14.01
C ARG A 204 31.61 -0.15 13.58
N ILE A 205 30.67 -0.63 14.37
CA ILE A 205 29.97 -1.86 14.04
C ILE A 205 28.87 -1.49 13.03
N LYS A 206 29.06 -1.88 11.77
CA LYS A 206 28.03 -1.67 10.74
C LYS A 206 26.85 -2.61 10.94
N LEU A 207 25.62 -2.16 10.70
CA LEU A 207 24.47 -3.08 10.65
C LEU A 207 24.69 -4.11 9.54
N GLY A 208 24.59 -5.41 9.88
CA GLY A 208 24.89 -6.53 8.96
C GLY A 208 26.38 -6.81 8.76
N GLY A 209 27.28 -6.04 9.40
CA GLY A 209 28.73 -6.17 9.27
C GLY A 209 29.44 -6.74 10.49
N GLU A 210 30.75 -6.91 10.36
CA GLU A 210 31.66 -7.36 11.42
C GLU A 210 32.77 -6.33 11.65
N GLN A 211 33.16 -6.13 12.90
CA GLN A 211 34.19 -5.18 13.32
C GLN A 211 35.13 -5.85 14.34
N GLY A 212 36.44 -5.85 14.07
CA GLY A 212 37.45 -6.27 15.05
C GLY A 212 37.47 -5.33 16.26
N VAL A 213 37.51 -5.88 17.47
CA VAL A 213 37.39 -5.13 18.73
C VAL A 213 38.52 -5.36 19.72
N VAL A 214 38.68 -4.41 20.65
CA VAL A 214 39.67 -4.39 21.73
C VAL A 214 38.96 -4.05 23.04
N ALA A 215 39.35 -4.72 24.14
CA ALA A 215 38.79 -4.46 25.46
C ALA A 215 39.05 -3.01 25.92
N GLY A 216 38.08 -2.42 26.63
CA GLY A 216 38.12 -1.04 27.12
C GLY A 216 37.67 0.01 26.10
N ARG A 217 37.52 -0.32 24.81
CA ARG A 217 37.09 0.63 23.77
C ARG A 217 35.58 0.57 23.51
N GLY A 218 34.99 1.74 23.28
CA GLY A 218 33.63 1.90 22.75
C GLY A 218 33.63 1.89 21.21
N TYR A 219 32.64 1.20 20.64
CA TYR A 219 32.42 1.09 19.20
C TYR A 219 31.01 1.58 18.87
N PRO A 220 30.84 2.65 18.07
CA PRO A 220 29.52 3.14 17.73
C PRO A 220 28.79 2.17 16.78
N VAL A 221 27.47 2.12 16.90
CA VAL A 221 26.53 1.45 15.99
C VAL A 221 25.32 2.37 15.81
N VAL A 222 24.93 2.61 14.55
CA VAL A 222 23.83 3.52 14.23
C VAL A 222 22.53 2.73 14.17
N VAL A 223 21.49 3.25 14.82
CA VAL A 223 20.15 2.69 14.88
C VAL A 223 19.19 3.75 14.32
N PRO A 224 18.89 3.72 13.01
CA PRO A 224 18.12 4.77 12.34
C PRO A 224 16.61 4.48 12.30
N THR A 225 16.13 3.39 12.92
CA THR A 225 14.71 3.03 12.99
C THR A 225 14.49 2.05 14.14
N ASP A 226 13.24 1.82 14.55
CA ASP A 226 12.90 0.85 15.60
C ASP A 226 13.02 -0.59 15.12
N GLY A 227 13.10 -1.55 16.04
CA GLY A 227 13.40 -2.95 15.74
C GLY A 227 14.46 -3.55 16.66
N THR A 228 14.76 -4.83 16.46
CA THR A 228 15.68 -5.58 17.30
C THR A 228 17.12 -5.49 16.77
N LEU A 229 18.00 -4.89 17.57
CA LEU A 229 19.44 -4.90 17.37
C LEU A 229 20.05 -6.14 18.04
N GLU A 230 20.57 -7.06 17.22
CA GLU A 230 21.35 -8.20 17.66
C GLU A 230 22.84 -7.85 17.59
N LEU A 231 23.55 -7.92 18.72
CA LEU A 231 25.00 -7.77 18.79
C LEU A 231 25.62 -9.06 19.32
N SER A 232 26.74 -9.50 18.73
CA SER A 232 27.48 -10.67 19.23
C SER A 232 28.99 -10.48 19.11
N ILE A 233 29.74 -10.81 20.17
CA ILE A 233 31.20 -10.82 20.22
C ILE A 233 31.71 -12.26 20.19
N SER A 234 32.78 -12.54 19.44
CA SER A 234 33.34 -13.90 19.32
C SER A 234 34.03 -14.42 20.58
N SER A 235 34.48 -13.54 21.48
CA SER A 235 34.98 -13.85 22.82
C SER A 235 34.99 -12.58 23.67
N GLY A 236 34.46 -12.65 24.89
CA GLY A 236 34.44 -11.54 25.85
C GLY A 236 33.04 -11.08 26.24
N ALA A 237 32.94 -9.84 26.70
CA ALA A 237 31.75 -9.20 27.24
C ALA A 237 31.70 -7.71 26.86
N PHE A 238 30.50 -7.15 26.78
CA PHE A 238 30.28 -5.74 26.43
C PHE A 238 28.98 -5.20 27.01
N GLU A 239 28.92 -3.88 27.18
CA GLU A 239 27.70 -3.12 27.48
C GLU A 239 27.23 -2.44 26.20
N LEU A 240 25.92 -2.44 25.94
CA LEU A 240 25.31 -1.56 24.95
C LEU A 240 24.84 -0.30 25.66
N ARG A 241 25.25 0.86 25.18
CA ARG A 241 24.87 2.18 25.71
C ARG A 241 24.03 2.96 24.71
N ASP A 242 23.01 3.63 25.21
CA ASP A 242 22.11 4.48 24.42
C ASP A 242 22.80 5.80 23.98
N PRO A 243 22.16 6.60 23.10
CA PRO A 243 22.68 7.91 22.67
C PRO A 243 22.83 8.96 23.79
N ALA A 244 22.29 8.71 24.98
CA ALA A 244 22.48 9.56 26.17
C ALA A 244 23.57 9.00 27.13
N GLY A 245 24.23 7.89 26.75
CA GLY A 245 25.31 7.24 27.50
C GLY A 245 24.86 6.25 28.57
N ASN A 246 23.55 6.06 28.78
CA ASN A 246 23.02 5.11 29.76
C ASN A 246 23.29 3.67 29.31
N VAL A 247 23.43 2.72 30.25
CA VAL A 247 23.51 1.30 29.90
C VAL A 247 22.11 0.80 29.53
N ALA A 248 21.91 0.50 28.25
CA ALA A 248 20.70 -0.12 27.72
C ALA A 248 20.68 -1.62 28.02
N ALA A 249 21.78 -2.32 27.73
CA ALA A 249 21.90 -3.78 27.94
C ALA A 249 23.34 -4.19 28.28
N VAL A 250 23.51 -5.38 28.86
CA VAL A 250 24.81 -5.94 29.26
C VAL A 250 24.92 -7.39 28.79
N SER A 251 26.03 -7.73 28.13
CA SER A 251 26.33 -9.10 27.73
C SER A 251 27.24 -9.80 28.74
N SER A 252 26.75 -10.90 29.32
CA SER A 252 27.56 -11.85 30.10
C SER A 252 27.97 -13.10 29.29
N GLY A 253 27.26 -13.39 28.20
CA GLY A 253 27.45 -14.59 27.36
C GLY A 253 27.88 -14.29 25.92
N GLY A 254 28.35 -13.07 25.63
CA GLY A 254 28.84 -12.67 24.32
C GLY A 254 27.78 -12.32 23.27
N ARG A 255 26.48 -12.32 23.61
CA ARG A 255 25.36 -11.83 22.76
C ARG A 255 24.51 -10.81 23.53
N ILE A 256 23.91 -9.87 22.81
CA ILE A 256 22.80 -9.01 23.26
C ILE A 256 21.74 -9.06 22.16
N GLU A 257 20.48 -9.09 22.56
CA GLU A 257 19.34 -8.71 21.72
C GLU A 257 18.66 -7.55 22.43
N TRP A 258 18.49 -6.44 21.71
CA TRP A 258 17.94 -5.20 22.24
C TRP A 258 16.82 -4.74 21.32
N ASP A 259 15.57 -4.80 21.77
CA ASP A 259 14.46 -4.25 21.00
C ASP A 259 14.35 -2.74 21.24
N VAL A 260 14.46 -1.99 20.15
CA VAL A 260 14.20 -0.57 20.11
C VAL A 260 12.68 -0.44 19.91
N PRO A 261 11.93 0.07 20.92
CA PRO A 261 10.48 0.08 20.88
C PRO A 261 9.99 1.01 19.78
N HIS A 262 8.89 0.64 19.11
CA HIS A 262 8.27 1.49 18.10
C HIS A 262 7.52 2.69 18.72
N GLU A 263 7.14 2.59 20.01
CA GLU A 263 6.67 3.72 20.80
C GLU A 263 7.86 4.50 21.36
N ASN A 264 7.97 5.79 21.00
CA ASN A 264 9.03 6.70 21.46
C ASN A 264 10.45 6.12 21.25
N PRO A 265 10.81 5.69 20.02
CA PRO A 265 12.08 5.02 19.76
C PRO A 265 13.27 5.92 20.09
N VAL A 266 14.23 5.36 20.84
CA VAL A 266 15.51 6.03 21.11
C VAL A 266 16.44 5.74 19.93
N LEU A 267 16.47 6.65 18.95
CA LEU A 267 17.23 6.51 17.72
C LEU A 267 18.57 7.26 17.75
N GLY A 268 19.47 6.91 16.84
CA GLY A 268 20.78 7.55 16.67
C GLY A 268 21.95 6.62 16.94
N VAL A 269 23.00 7.16 17.58
CA VAL A 269 24.27 6.44 17.77
C VAL A 269 24.30 5.76 19.14
N TYR A 270 24.14 4.44 19.15
CA TYR A 270 24.43 3.60 20.30
C TYR A 270 25.93 3.29 20.37
N THR A 271 26.45 2.96 21.56
CA THR A 271 27.86 2.55 21.76
C THR A 271 27.96 1.17 22.39
N ALA A 272 28.59 0.23 21.69
CA ALA A 272 29.01 -1.05 22.26
C ALA A 272 30.36 -0.85 23.00
N GLN A 273 30.30 -0.72 24.32
CA GLN A 273 31.45 -0.56 25.20
C GLN A 273 31.99 -1.95 25.59
N ILE A 274 33.13 -2.33 25.03
CA ILE A 274 33.71 -3.67 25.23
C ILE A 274 34.37 -3.73 26.61
N THR A 275 33.84 -4.54 27.52
CA THR A 275 34.35 -4.66 28.90
C THR A 275 35.42 -5.74 29.02
N SER A 276 35.37 -6.78 28.18
CA SER A 276 36.46 -7.73 27.98
C SER A 276 36.43 -8.31 26.57
N ALA A 277 37.59 -8.69 26.04
CA ALA A 277 37.76 -9.32 24.73
C ALA A 277 39.07 -10.11 24.69
N SER A 278 39.18 -11.06 23.77
CA SER A 278 40.45 -11.69 23.41
C SER A 278 41.09 -10.95 22.22
N ASP A 279 42.41 -11.08 22.05
CA ASP A 279 43.08 -10.56 20.86
C ASP A 279 42.46 -11.16 19.59
N GLY A 280 42.06 -10.31 18.65
CA GLY A 280 41.36 -10.73 17.43
C GLY A 280 39.87 -11.02 17.59
N SER A 281 39.24 -10.71 18.75
CA SER A 281 37.78 -10.75 18.87
C SER A 281 37.11 -9.84 17.83
N VAL A 282 35.98 -10.30 17.29
CA VAL A 282 35.11 -9.51 16.40
C VAL A 282 33.74 -9.33 17.03
N VAL A 283 33.12 -8.17 16.83
CA VAL A 283 31.69 -7.93 17.08
C VAL A 283 30.94 -7.90 15.75
N LYS A 284 29.81 -8.58 15.69
CA LYS A 284 28.87 -8.58 14.55
C LYS A 284 27.58 -7.90 14.97
N ALA A 285 27.03 -7.04 14.12
CA ALA A 285 25.67 -6.51 14.30
C ALA A 285 24.73 -7.07 13.24
N ARG A 286 23.48 -7.32 13.64
CA ARG A 286 22.36 -7.55 12.74
C ARG A 286 21.16 -6.77 13.23
N PHE A 287 20.46 -6.08 12.34
CA PHE A 287 19.23 -5.39 12.68
C PHE A 287 18.03 -6.08 12.05
N LYS A 288 16.93 -6.17 12.79
CA LYS A 288 15.68 -6.80 12.35
C LYS A 288 14.48 -5.93 12.68
N GLN A 289 13.57 -5.78 11.73
CA GLN A 289 12.20 -5.36 12.01
C GLN A 289 11.27 -6.56 11.85
N LEU A 290 10.62 -6.92 12.95
CA LEU A 290 9.55 -7.90 12.99
C LEU A 290 8.24 -7.14 13.17
N GLY A 291 7.40 -7.12 12.13
CA GLY A 291 6.00 -6.77 12.25
C GLY A 291 5.18 -8.03 12.03
N LYS A 292 4.77 -8.68 13.12
CA LYS A 292 3.86 -9.82 13.08
C LYS A 292 2.59 -9.43 13.80
N ILE A 293 1.46 -9.81 13.20
CA ILE A 293 0.14 -9.68 13.81
C ILE A 293 0.06 -10.63 15.01
N ASP A 294 -0.51 -10.18 16.13
CA ASP A 294 -0.81 -11.06 17.28
C ASP A 294 -1.51 -12.34 16.80
N ALA A 295 -1.00 -13.49 17.23
CA ALA A 295 -1.45 -14.80 16.77
C ALA A 295 -2.95 -15.05 16.98
N ARG A 296 -3.60 -14.33 17.91
CA ARG A 296 -5.03 -14.42 18.24
C ARG A 296 -5.94 -13.67 17.26
N ILE A 297 -5.45 -12.64 16.56
CA ILE A 297 -6.14 -11.92 15.45
C ILE A 297 -5.49 -12.22 14.08
N ARG A 298 -4.67 -13.27 13.99
CA ARG A 298 -3.99 -13.68 12.76
C ARG A 298 -5.02 -14.01 11.67
N PRO A 299 -4.92 -13.42 10.46
CA PRO A 299 -5.82 -13.76 9.36
C PRO A 299 -5.77 -15.25 9.02
N TRP A 300 -6.94 -15.86 8.81
CA TRP A 300 -7.04 -17.29 8.52
C TRP A 300 -6.70 -17.62 7.07
N SER A 301 -5.91 -18.67 6.88
CA SER A 301 -5.64 -19.21 5.54
C SER A 301 -6.86 -19.92 4.97
N SER A 302 -6.84 -20.11 3.65
CA SER A 302 -7.89 -20.81 2.94
C SER A 302 -7.38 -22.16 2.45
N HIS A 303 -8.04 -23.25 2.83
CA HIS A 303 -8.01 -24.47 2.02
C HIS A 303 -8.99 -24.36 0.82
N THR A 304 -9.73 -23.25 0.76
CA THR A 304 -10.74 -22.96 -0.25
C THR A 304 -10.30 -21.77 -1.07
N TYR A 305 -9.49 -22.06 -2.09
CA TYR A 305 -9.78 -21.39 -3.35
C TYR A 305 -11.27 -21.65 -3.65
N TYR A 306 -12.08 -20.59 -3.62
CA TYR A 306 -13.46 -20.62 -4.10
C TYR A 306 -13.39 -20.16 -5.56
N PRO A 307 -13.19 -21.07 -6.54
CA PRO A 307 -13.42 -20.70 -7.92
C PRO A 307 -14.89 -20.28 -8.05
N ILE A 308 -15.14 -19.35 -8.97
CA ILE A 308 -16.51 -19.00 -9.35
C ILE A 308 -17.15 -20.17 -10.10
N TYR A 309 -16.35 -20.90 -10.88
CA TYR A 309 -16.76 -22.00 -11.76
C TYR A 309 -16.54 -23.39 -11.13
N GLU A 310 -17.30 -24.39 -11.58
CA GLU A 310 -17.17 -25.80 -11.15
C GLU A 310 -15.99 -26.55 -11.83
N GLU A 311 -15.00 -25.81 -12.35
CA GLU A 311 -13.82 -26.35 -13.03
C GLU A 311 -13.06 -27.36 -12.16
N ASN A 312 -13.23 -28.63 -12.51
CA ASN A 312 -12.47 -29.70 -11.90
C ASN A 312 -11.21 -29.99 -12.70
N TRP A 313 -10.07 -29.92 -12.02
CA TRP A 313 -8.78 -30.47 -12.44
C TRP A 313 -8.79 -32.03 -12.45
N GLY A 314 -9.86 -32.64 -12.96
CA GLY A 314 -10.17 -34.06 -12.88
C GLY A 314 -11.58 -34.51 -13.32
N GLY A 315 -12.49 -33.59 -13.68
CA GLY A 315 -13.78 -33.94 -14.32
C GLY A 315 -14.85 -34.65 -13.47
N ALA A 316 -14.98 -34.34 -12.18
CA ALA A 316 -16.09 -34.83 -11.33
C ALA A 316 -16.56 -33.73 -10.38
N GLU A 317 -17.85 -33.34 -10.46
CA GLU A 317 -18.51 -32.22 -9.77
C GLU A 317 -17.84 -31.78 -8.46
N ASN A 318 -17.41 -30.52 -8.40
CA ASN A 318 -16.73 -29.97 -7.23
C ASN A 318 -17.79 -29.57 -6.21
N ASP A 319 -18.19 -30.52 -5.37
CA ASP A 319 -19.23 -30.45 -4.33
C ASP A 319 -19.03 -29.35 -3.25
N ARG A 320 -18.13 -28.40 -3.50
CA ARG A 320 -17.51 -27.48 -2.54
C ARG A 320 -17.26 -26.08 -3.09
N THR A 321 -17.66 -25.75 -4.32
CA THR A 321 -17.59 -24.36 -4.79
C THR A 321 -18.43 -23.44 -3.87
N MET A 322 -18.26 -22.13 -3.99
CA MET A 322 -19.15 -21.21 -3.27
C MET A 322 -20.58 -21.29 -3.86
N PHE A 323 -20.63 -21.56 -5.16
CA PHE A 323 -21.77 -21.70 -6.04
C PHE A 323 -22.03 -23.19 -6.33
N CYS A 324 -22.37 -24.01 -5.33
CA CYS A 324 -22.90 -25.37 -5.52
C CYS A 324 -24.22 -25.56 -4.77
N SER A 325 -24.97 -26.62 -5.09
CA SER A 325 -26.21 -26.94 -4.38
C SER A 325 -25.90 -27.55 -3.02
N ASP A 326 -26.45 -26.98 -1.95
CA ASP A 326 -25.97 -27.12 -0.56
C ASP A 326 -24.63 -26.39 -0.29
N GLY A 327 -24.17 -25.53 -1.20
CA GLY A 327 -23.01 -24.67 -0.97
C GLY A 327 -23.26 -23.53 0.03
N PRO A 328 -22.19 -22.77 0.38
CA PRO A 328 -22.26 -21.68 1.34
C PRO A 328 -23.39 -20.68 1.09
N LEU A 329 -23.60 -20.32 -0.18
CA LEU A 329 -24.56 -19.30 -0.58
C LEU A 329 -25.99 -19.86 -0.68
N ALA A 330 -26.17 -21.05 -1.27
CA ALA A 330 -27.47 -21.72 -1.29
C ALA A 330 -28.06 -21.91 0.13
N LYS A 331 -27.21 -22.21 1.11
CA LYS A 331 -27.57 -22.27 2.53
C LYS A 331 -27.93 -20.90 3.11
N PHE A 332 -27.22 -19.84 2.73
CA PHE A 332 -27.49 -18.48 3.16
C PHE A 332 -28.86 -17.99 2.65
N ASP A 333 -29.15 -18.24 1.38
CA ASP A 333 -30.43 -17.86 0.75
C ASP A 333 -31.61 -18.60 1.41
N GLN A 334 -31.44 -19.90 1.71
CA GLN A 334 -32.40 -20.70 2.48
C GLN A 334 -32.64 -20.15 3.88
N LEU A 335 -31.60 -19.69 4.58
CA LEU A 335 -31.67 -19.11 5.92
C LEU A 335 -32.36 -17.73 5.94
N LEU A 336 -32.21 -16.95 4.88
CA LEU A 336 -32.94 -15.69 4.69
C LEU A 336 -34.38 -15.91 4.18
N GLY A 337 -34.76 -17.16 3.87
CA GLY A 337 -36.07 -17.50 3.30
C GLY A 337 -36.28 -17.00 1.86
N LEU A 338 -35.21 -16.57 1.18
CA LEU A 338 -35.30 -16.00 -0.16
C LEU A 338 -35.65 -17.09 -1.18
N SER A 339 -36.59 -16.80 -2.08
CA SER A 339 -36.72 -17.57 -3.31
C SER A 339 -35.56 -17.28 -4.27
N GLY A 340 -35.37 -18.17 -5.24
CA GLY A 340 -34.36 -17.98 -6.29
C GLY A 340 -34.51 -16.65 -7.02
N LYS A 341 -35.76 -16.23 -7.31
CA LYS A 341 -36.09 -15.01 -8.05
C LYS A 341 -35.84 -13.73 -7.23
N GLU A 342 -36.12 -13.75 -5.93
CA GLU A 342 -35.85 -12.59 -5.05
C GLU A 342 -34.35 -12.32 -4.87
N SER A 343 -33.52 -13.36 -5.00
CA SER A 343 -32.08 -13.27 -4.81
C SER A 343 -31.34 -12.80 -6.07
N ALA A 344 -31.71 -13.33 -7.24
CA ALA A 344 -31.08 -13.02 -8.54
C ALA A 344 -31.23 -11.54 -8.93
N VAL A 345 -32.35 -10.91 -8.54
CA VAL A 345 -32.74 -9.54 -8.91
C VAL A 345 -31.73 -8.43 -8.53
N TRP A 346 -30.72 -8.70 -7.68
CA TRP A 346 -29.62 -7.76 -7.47
C TRP A 346 -28.47 -7.93 -8.49
N TRP A 347 -28.08 -9.16 -8.83
CA TRP A 347 -26.99 -9.44 -9.77
C TRP A 347 -27.26 -8.94 -11.19
N GLU A 348 -28.54 -8.76 -11.54
CA GLU A 348 -29.00 -8.18 -12.82
C GLU A 348 -29.14 -6.64 -12.78
N LYS A 349 -29.11 -6.01 -11.59
CA LYS A 349 -29.41 -4.57 -11.40
C LYS A 349 -28.23 -3.74 -10.92
N GLY A 350 -27.22 -4.37 -10.33
CA GLY A 350 -25.89 -3.75 -10.23
C GLY A 350 -25.22 -3.80 -11.59
N GLY A 351 -25.09 -2.66 -12.28
CA GLY A 351 -24.38 -2.53 -13.56
C GLY A 351 -22.85 -2.66 -13.43
N ASP A 352 -22.42 -3.76 -12.84
CA ASP A 352 -21.04 -4.23 -12.73
C ASP A 352 -20.86 -5.44 -13.65
N TYR A 353 -19.62 -5.76 -14.04
CA TYR A 353 -19.23 -6.73 -15.10
C TYR A 353 -19.69 -8.19 -14.91
N ARG A 354 -20.55 -8.48 -13.93
CA ARG A 354 -21.03 -9.81 -13.53
C ARG A 354 -22.48 -10.09 -13.98
N THR A 355 -23.19 -9.11 -14.51
CA THR A 355 -24.54 -9.25 -15.10
C THR A 355 -24.58 -10.29 -16.23
N GLY A 356 -23.55 -10.34 -17.07
CA GLY A 356 -23.49 -11.18 -18.27
C GLY A 356 -23.31 -12.70 -18.05
N PHE A 357 -23.25 -13.19 -16.80
CA PHE A 357 -22.99 -14.61 -16.48
C PHE A 357 -24.20 -15.38 -15.91
N GLY A 358 -25.42 -14.88 -16.13
CA GLY A 358 -26.64 -15.71 -16.09
C GLY A 358 -27.01 -16.30 -14.73
N PHE A 359 -26.90 -15.52 -13.65
CA PHE A 359 -27.11 -16.01 -12.28
C PHE A 359 -28.60 -16.16 -11.86
N GLU A 360 -29.32 -17.08 -12.50
CA GLU A 360 -30.76 -17.38 -12.35
C GLU A 360 -31.31 -17.65 -10.93
N HIS A 361 -30.49 -17.92 -9.90
CA HIS A 361 -30.98 -18.02 -8.52
C HIS A 361 -29.97 -17.52 -7.48
N GLY A 362 -30.50 -17.25 -6.28
CA GLY A 362 -29.72 -17.16 -5.04
C GLY A 362 -28.65 -16.09 -5.09
N HIS A 363 -27.55 -16.39 -4.40
CA HIS A 363 -26.22 -16.14 -4.95
C HIS A 363 -25.67 -17.49 -5.51
N TYR A 364 -26.49 -18.29 -6.20
CA TYR A 364 -26.15 -19.63 -6.67
C TYR A 364 -27.10 -20.18 -7.75
N THR A 365 -26.55 -20.56 -8.90
CA THR A 365 -27.28 -21.23 -10.01
C THR A 365 -27.13 -22.74 -10.05
N LYS A 366 -28.26 -23.47 -10.23
CA LYS A 366 -28.25 -24.91 -10.54
C LYS A 366 -27.95 -25.26 -12.00
N VAL A 367 -27.55 -24.27 -12.80
CA VAL A 367 -27.55 -24.36 -14.26
C VAL A 367 -26.12 -24.18 -14.77
N GLN A 368 -25.42 -25.30 -15.02
CA GLN A 368 -24.03 -25.35 -15.49
C GLN A 368 -23.80 -24.68 -16.85
N SER A 369 -24.86 -24.46 -17.63
CA SER A 369 -24.85 -23.63 -18.84
C SER A 369 -26.27 -23.07 -18.99
N PRO A 370 -26.51 -21.75 -18.78
CA PRO A 370 -27.84 -21.18 -18.96
C PRO A 370 -28.29 -21.39 -20.42
N LYS A 371 -29.57 -21.67 -20.62
CA LYS A 371 -30.12 -21.98 -21.94
C LYS A 371 -31.06 -20.87 -22.38
N GLU A 372 -31.11 -20.63 -23.68
CA GLU A 372 -31.90 -19.56 -24.28
C GLU A 372 -33.37 -19.57 -23.80
N ALA A 373 -33.97 -20.77 -23.68
CA ALA A 373 -35.29 -21.00 -23.10
C ALA A 373 -35.45 -20.71 -21.57
N HIS A 374 -34.45 -20.10 -20.92
CA HIS A 374 -34.53 -19.54 -19.56
C HIS A 374 -34.42 -18.00 -19.57
N ALA A 375 -34.00 -17.38 -20.68
CA ALA A 375 -33.82 -15.93 -20.81
C ALA A 375 -35.14 -15.14 -20.68
N GLU A 376 -36.27 -15.80 -20.92
CA GLU A 376 -37.63 -15.29 -20.73
C GLU A 376 -37.96 -15.05 -19.24
N ASP A 377 -37.97 -16.13 -18.43
CA ASP A 377 -38.43 -16.10 -17.03
C ASP A 377 -37.41 -15.44 -16.06
N HIS A 378 -36.16 -15.30 -16.49
CA HIS A 378 -35.08 -14.72 -15.69
C HIS A 378 -34.66 -13.33 -16.20
N TRP A 379 -34.24 -13.18 -17.47
CA TRP A 379 -33.51 -11.98 -17.92
C TRP A 379 -34.37 -10.91 -18.63
N ASN A 380 -35.63 -11.20 -18.99
CA ASN A 380 -36.49 -10.34 -19.84
C ASN A 380 -35.91 -10.12 -21.27
N ALA A 381 -35.14 -11.07 -21.81
CA ALA A 381 -34.44 -10.93 -23.09
C ALA A 381 -35.11 -11.67 -24.26
N ASP A 382 -35.79 -12.79 -23.97
CA ASP A 382 -36.87 -13.35 -24.78
C ASP A 382 -38.18 -12.77 -24.20
N LEU A 383 -39.00 -12.15 -25.05
CA LEU A 383 -40.22 -11.43 -24.70
C LEU A 383 -41.43 -11.85 -25.54
N ASP A 384 -41.31 -12.87 -26.40
CA ASP A 384 -42.45 -13.49 -27.08
C ASP A 384 -42.60 -15.02 -26.85
N GLY A 385 -41.60 -15.65 -26.22
CA GLY A 385 -41.68 -16.99 -25.63
C GLY A 385 -41.49 -18.12 -26.65
N ASP A 386 -40.79 -17.86 -27.75
CA ASP A 386 -40.43 -18.89 -28.74
C ASP A 386 -39.12 -19.64 -28.42
N GLY A 387 -38.35 -19.14 -27.44
CA GLY A 387 -37.13 -19.75 -26.93
C GLY A 387 -35.84 -19.24 -27.58
N PHE A 388 -35.92 -18.17 -28.38
CA PHE A 388 -34.78 -17.53 -29.04
C PHE A 388 -34.78 -16.01 -28.85
N ILE A 389 -33.60 -15.39 -28.73
CA ILE A 389 -33.50 -13.92 -28.76
C ILE A 389 -33.48 -13.45 -30.22
N THR A 390 -34.61 -12.93 -30.71
CA THR A 390 -34.85 -12.62 -32.12
C THR A 390 -35.06 -11.12 -32.39
N ARG A 391 -35.67 -10.79 -33.54
CA ARG A 391 -36.20 -9.43 -33.81
C ARG A 391 -37.64 -9.26 -33.31
N GLY A 392 -38.32 -10.32 -32.85
CA GLY A 392 -39.63 -10.23 -32.21
C GLY A 392 -39.56 -9.44 -30.91
N ASP A 393 -38.52 -9.70 -30.11
CA ASP A 393 -38.29 -9.11 -28.80
C ASP A 393 -38.13 -7.59 -28.86
N VAL A 394 -37.51 -7.07 -29.93
CA VAL A 394 -37.39 -5.63 -30.15
C VAL A 394 -38.78 -4.99 -30.36
N ALA A 395 -39.75 -5.71 -30.96
CA ALA A 395 -41.14 -5.26 -31.03
C ALA A 395 -41.87 -5.36 -29.69
N SER A 396 -41.55 -6.36 -28.86
CA SER A 396 -42.04 -6.44 -27.47
C SER A 396 -41.48 -5.30 -26.60
N VAL A 397 -40.20 -4.93 -26.77
CA VAL A 397 -39.62 -3.72 -26.15
C VAL A 397 -40.34 -2.47 -26.65
N VAL A 398 -40.60 -2.34 -27.96
CA VAL A 398 -41.42 -1.23 -28.48
C VAL A 398 -42.78 -1.19 -27.78
N SER A 399 -43.49 -2.31 -27.65
CA SER A 399 -44.80 -2.36 -26.97
C SER A 399 -44.80 -2.01 -25.47
N ARG A 400 -43.61 -1.94 -24.85
CA ARG A 400 -43.43 -1.48 -23.45
C ARG A 400 -43.26 0.04 -23.35
N TYR A 401 -42.87 0.70 -24.44
CA TYR A 401 -42.61 2.13 -24.54
C TYR A 401 -43.64 2.89 -25.42
N ASP A 402 -44.31 2.18 -26.33
CA ASP A 402 -45.46 2.61 -27.15
C ASP A 402 -46.74 2.39 -26.32
N ALA A 403 -47.31 3.47 -25.77
CA ALA A 403 -48.35 3.39 -24.76
C ALA A 403 -49.78 3.45 -25.33
N ASP A 404 -49.96 3.93 -26.57
CA ASP A 404 -51.25 3.89 -27.28
C ASP A 404 -51.32 2.88 -28.45
N ALA A 405 -50.22 2.17 -28.71
CA ALA A 405 -50.05 1.09 -29.69
C ALA A 405 -50.15 1.54 -31.17
N ASP A 406 -49.63 2.74 -31.47
CA ASP A 406 -49.53 3.35 -32.80
C ASP A 406 -48.33 2.83 -33.63
N GLY A 407 -47.41 2.08 -33.01
CA GLY A 407 -46.21 1.50 -33.60
C GLY A 407 -44.97 2.37 -33.44
N LYS A 408 -44.99 3.32 -32.50
CA LYS A 408 -43.97 4.35 -32.31
C LYS A 408 -43.83 4.72 -30.83
N ILE A 409 -42.74 5.40 -30.47
CA ILE A 409 -42.46 5.82 -29.10
C ILE A 409 -42.18 7.32 -29.09
N THR A 410 -43.13 8.12 -28.62
CA THR A 410 -42.91 9.55 -28.44
C THR A 410 -42.04 9.83 -27.22
N LYS A 411 -41.39 11.00 -27.18
CA LYS A 411 -40.63 11.46 -26.01
C LYS A 411 -41.41 11.42 -24.68
N ASP A 412 -42.72 11.68 -24.70
CA ASP A 412 -43.53 11.72 -23.48
C ASP A 412 -43.84 10.31 -22.94
N GLU A 413 -44.00 9.31 -23.82
CA GLU A 413 -44.20 7.90 -23.42
C GLU A 413 -42.89 7.28 -22.92
N ALA A 414 -41.79 7.52 -23.64
CA ALA A 414 -40.45 7.17 -23.18
C ALA A 414 -40.17 7.78 -21.80
N LYS A 415 -40.53 9.06 -21.60
CA LYS A 415 -40.41 9.71 -20.30
C LYS A 415 -41.28 9.04 -19.23
N ALA A 416 -42.51 8.63 -19.55
CA ALA A 416 -43.38 7.94 -18.60
C ALA A 416 -42.78 6.60 -18.11
N VAL A 417 -42.18 5.81 -19.00
CA VAL A 417 -41.51 4.55 -18.63
C VAL A 417 -40.28 4.81 -17.77
N TYR A 418 -39.39 5.74 -18.17
CA TYR A 418 -38.22 6.08 -17.36
C TYR A 418 -38.58 6.72 -16.01
N HIS A 419 -39.70 7.45 -15.92
CA HIS A 419 -40.22 7.95 -14.64
C HIS A 419 -40.71 6.82 -13.72
N ALA A 420 -41.46 5.86 -14.25
CA ALA A 420 -41.90 4.68 -13.48
C ALA A 420 -40.69 3.89 -12.95
N GLY A 421 -39.66 3.67 -13.78
CA GLY A 421 -38.41 3.03 -13.36
C GLY A 421 -37.65 3.85 -12.30
N ALA A 422 -37.52 5.17 -12.49
CA ALA A 422 -36.86 6.05 -11.52
C ALA A 422 -37.57 6.07 -10.16
N ILE A 423 -38.91 6.04 -10.14
CA ILE A 423 -39.72 5.98 -8.91
C ILE A 423 -39.44 4.67 -8.15
N GLN A 424 -39.37 3.53 -8.85
CA GLN A 424 -39.03 2.23 -8.25
C GLN A 424 -37.58 2.17 -7.72
N VAL A 425 -36.61 2.71 -8.47
CA VAL A 425 -35.20 2.79 -8.05
C VAL A 425 -35.04 3.71 -6.83
N LEU A 426 -35.84 4.78 -6.75
CA LEU A 426 -35.88 5.64 -5.56
C LEU A 426 -36.55 4.91 -4.39
N PHE A 427 -37.66 4.19 -4.59
CA PHE A 427 -38.32 3.42 -3.52
C PHE A 427 -37.37 2.38 -2.91
N ALA A 428 -36.78 1.50 -3.73
CA ALA A 428 -35.87 0.44 -3.29
C ALA A 428 -34.52 0.94 -2.72
N ARG A 429 -34.26 2.26 -2.78
CA ARG A 429 -33.12 2.91 -2.09
C ARG A 429 -33.49 3.40 -0.69
N TYR A 430 -34.77 3.67 -0.44
CA TYR A 430 -35.26 4.15 0.84
C TYR A 430 -35.94 3.04 1.66
N ASP A 431 -36.59 2.05 1.04
CA ASP A 431 -37.00 0.77 1.66
C ASP A 431 -35.76 -0.12 1.86
N GLY A 432 -34.91 0.30 2.78
CA GLY A 432 -33.60 -0.29 3.07
C GLY A 432 -33.66 -1.50 3.99
N ASP A 433 -34.79 -1.73 4.68
CA ASP A 433 -35.07 -2.99 5.36
C ASP A 433 -35.89 -4.00 4.55
N GLN A 434 -36.38 -3.60 3.36
CA GLN A 434 -37.17 -4.41 2.41
C GLN A 434 -38.52 -4.88 2.97
N SER A 435 -39.14 -4.08 3.84
CA SER A 435 -40.47 -4.36 4.39
C SER A 435 -41.64 -3.96 3.48
N GLY A 436 -41.37 -3.32 2.34
CA GLY A 436 -42.38 -2.94 1.34
C GLY A 436 -43.05 -1.60 1.61
N GLY A 437 -42.50 -0.77 2.51
CA GLY A 437 -43.00 0.57 2.80
C GLY A 437 -42.02 1.40 3.63
N VAL A 438 -41.65 2.58 3.15
CA VAL A 438 -40.57 3.42 3.70
C VAL A 438 -40.99 4.06 5.03
N ASP A 439 -40.20 3.87 6.09
CA ASP A 439 -40.54 4.37 7.44
C ASP A 439 -39.75 5.61 7.91
N ALA A 440 -40.10 6.11 9.10
CA ALA A 440 -39.56 7.33 9.70
C ALA A 440 -38.11 7.21 10.25
N GLY A 441 -37.52 6.02 10.25
CA GLY A 441 -36.10 5.77 10.45
C GLY A 441 -35.31 5.76 9.14
N GLU A 442 -35.96 5.45 8.01
CA GLU A 442 -35.35 5.39 6.67
C GLU A 442 -35.40 6.74 5.94
N ILE A 443 -36.52 7.46 6.05
CA ILE A 443 -36.68 8.83 5.54
C ILE A 443 -37.15 9.76 6.66
N SER A 444 -37.07 11.08 6.44
CA SER A 444 -37.50 12.05 7.47
C SER A 444 -38.96 11.83 7.85
N ALA A 445 -39.26 11.71 9.15
CA ALA A 445 -40.62 11.51 9.67
C ALA A 445 -41.68 12.51 9.11
N THR A 446 -41.28 13.73 8.75
CA THR A 446 -42.16 14.74 8.13
C THR A 446 -42.58 14.41 6.70
N PHE A 447 -41.82 13.57 5.99
CA PHE A 447 -42.21 13.00 4.69
C PHE A 447 -43.27 11.91 4.91
N VAL A 448 -42.98 10.95 5.80
CA VAL A 448 -43.93 9.86 6.15
C VAL A 448 -45.26 10.46 6.59
N SER A 449 -45.26 11.33 7.60
CA SER A 449 -46.47 11.99 8.12
C SER A 449 -47.19 12.95 7.15
N ARG A 450 -46.74 13.05 5.90
CA ARG A 450 -47.36 13.85 4.84
C ARG A 450 -47.94 12.99 3.70
N TYR A 451 -47.39 11.80 3.46
CA TYR A 451 -47.75 10.95 2.31
C TYR A 451 -48.27 9.56 2.70
N ASP A 452 -48.07 9.14 3.95
CA ASP A 452 -48.86 8.09 4.61
C ASP A 452 -50.35 8.50 4.57
N GLU A 453 -51.10 7.99 3.58
CA GLU A 453 -52.53 8.23 3.41
C GLU A 453 -53.36 7.28 4.28
N ASN A 454 -52.81 6.10 4.56
CA ASN A 454 -53.51 5.00 5.22
C ASN A 454 -53.40 5.04 6.77
N SER A 455 -52.38 5.73 7.29
CA SER A 455 -51.98 5.87 8.70
C SER A 455 -51.43 4.60 9.37
N ASP A 456 -50.48 3.91 8.72
CA ASP A 456 -49.74 2.77 9.28
C ASP A 456 -48.27 3.08 9.69
N ASP A 457 -47.89 4.36 9.72
CA ASP A 457 -46.54 4.88 10.03
C ASP A 457 -45.48 4.53 8.95
N LYS A 458 -45.89 4.11 7.74
CA LYS A 458 -45.05 3.86 6.56
C LYS A 458 -45.53 4.65 5.33
N VAL A 459 -44.78 4.54 4.22
CA VAL A 459 -45.19 5.03 2.90
C VAL A 459 -45.05 3.88 1.90
N ASP A 460 -46.18 3.35 1.41
CA ASP A 460 -46.18 2.26 0.42
C ASP A 460 -45.76 2.73 -0.99
N MET A 461 -45.66 1.81 -1.96
CA MET A 461 -45.24 2.15 -3.33
C MET A 461 -46.22 3.11 -4.05
N ASP A 462 -47.52 3.02 -3.81
CA ASP A 462 -48.52 3.89 -4.43
C ASP A 462 -48.52 5.29 -3.78
N GLU A 463 -48.39 5.37 -2.45
CA GLU A 463 -48.19 6.61 -1.69
C GLU A 463 -46.87 7.29 -2.06
N TRP A 464 -45.78 6.52 -2.17
CA TRP A 464 -44.47 6.99 -2.62
C TRP A 464 -44.50 7.53 -4.04
N LYS A 465 -45.17 6.82 -4.95
CA LYS A 465 -45.39 7.26 -6.33
C LYS A 465 -46.12 8.61 -6.36
N LYS A 466 -47.25 8.74 -5.65
CA LYS A 466 -47.99 10.02 -5.53
C LYS A 466 -47.09 11.13 -4.99
N ALA A 467 -46.32 10.87 -3.94
CA ALA A 467 -45.41 11.84 -3.33
C ALA A 467 -44.35 12.34 -4.32
N LEU A 468 -43.70 11.42 -5.04
CA LEU A 468 -42.69 11.76 -6.03
C LEU A 468 -43.28 12.49 -7.25
N GLU A 469 -44.43 12.07 -7.76
CA GLU A 469 -45.11 12.72 -8.89
C GLU A 469 -45.66 14.11 -8.53
N ALA A 470 -46.16 14.33 -7.31
CA ALA A 470 -46.78 15.59 -6.90
C ALA A 470 -45.79 16.66 -6.42
N ASP A 471 -44.81 16.29 -5.58
CA ASP A 471 -43.97 17.24 -4.83
C ASP A 471 -42.47 17.14 -5.17
N PHE A 472 -41.99 16.02 -5.73
CA PHE A 472 -40.56 15.77 -5.99
C PHE A 472 -40.24 15.40 -7.44
N ALA A 473 -41.07 15.84 -8.41
CA ALA A 473 -40.89 15.52 -9.83
C ALA A 473 -39.48 15.82 -10.36
N GLN A 474 -38.81 16.86 -9.85
CA GLN A 474 -37.42 17.21 -10.19
C GLN A 474 -36.38 16.14 -9.77
N VAL A 475 -36.66 15.36 -8.73
CA VAL A 475 -35.82 14.23 -8.29
C VAL A 475 -36.02 13.05 -9.24
N VAL A 476 -37.26 12.80 -9.67
CA VAL A 476 -37.57 11.78 -10.68
C VAL A 476 -36.94 12.15 -12.04
N ASP A 477 -37.14 13.39 -12.50
CA ASP A 477 -36.47 13.95 -13.68
C ASP A 477 -34.95 13.75 -13.59
N GLY A 478 -34.34 14.08 -12.45
CA GLY A 478 -32.89 13.97 -12.23
C GLY A 478 -32.32 12.54 -12.28
N VAL A 479 -33.14 11.52 -12.01
CA VAL A 479 -32.77 10.10 -12.15
C VAL A 479 -33.13 9.56 -13.54
N ALA A 480 -34.25 9.98 -14.12
CA ALA A 480 -34.75 9.51 -15.40
C ALA A 480 -34.03 10.12 -16.62
N THR A 481 -33.69 11.41 -16.57
CA THR A 481 -33.19 12.18 -17.72
C THR A 481 -31.92 11.60 -18.36
N PRO A 482 -30.88 11.15 -17.63
CA PRO A 482 -29.68 10.59 -18.27
C PRO A 482 -29.97 9.37 -19.14
N ASN A 483 -30.88 8.51 -18.71
CA ASN A 483 -31.27 7.30 -19.45
C ASN A 483 -32.25 7.61 -20.58
N LEU A 484 -33.19 8.55 -20.34
CA LEU A 484 -34.08 9.07 -21.37
C LEU A 484 -33.31 9.77 -22.50
N ASP A 485 -32.27 10.55 -22.19
CA ASP A 485 -31.44 11.21 -23.21
C ASP A 485 -30.52 10.21 -23.94
N LYS A 486 -29.99 9.16 -23.26
CA LYS A 486 -29.35 7.98 -23.90
C LYS A 486 -30.28 7.33 -24.92
N PHE A 487 -31.55 7.11 -24.54
CA PHE A 487 -32.56 6.47 -25.37
C PHE A 487 -32.99 7.34 -26.55
N LEU A 488 -33.24 8.63 -26.31
CA LEU A 488 -33.59 9.61 -27.35
C LEU A 488 -32.44 9.91 -28.32
N ALA A 489 -31.19 9.57 -28.00
CA ALA A 489 -30.10 9.59 -28.97
C ALA A 489 -30.19 8.47 -30.04
N LYS A 490 -31.23 7.61 -29.98
CA LYS A 490 -31.58 6.63 -31.03
C LYS A 490 -32.56 7.19 -32.07
N ASP A 491 -33.23 8.32 -31.81
CA ASP A 491 -33.99 9.10 -32.79
C ASP A 491 -33.02 9.58 -33.88
N ALA A 492 -33.13 8.98 -35.08
CA ALA A 492 -32.09 9.02 -36.10
C ALA A 492 -32.36 10.07 -37.19
N ASP A 493 -33.62 10.50 -37.38
CA ASP A 493 -33.96 11.63 -38.25
C ASP A 493 -34.33 12.93 -37.50
N GLY A 494 -34.62 12.84 -36.20
CA GLY A 494 -34.78 13.97 -35.28
C GLY A 494 -36.21 14.52 -35.19
N ASP A 495 -37.24 13.73 -35.53
CA ASP A 495 -38.65 14.18 -35.45
C ASP A 495 -39.24 14.16 -34.04
N GLY A 496 -38.56 13.51 -33.07
CA GLY A 496 -38.98 13.37 -31.68
C GLY A 496 -39.70 12.07 -31.35
N VAL A 497 -39.73 11.11 -32.28
CA VAL A 497 -40.46 9.85 -32.18
C VAL A 497 -39.61 8.67 -32.66
N ILE A 498 -39.27 7.75 -31.75
CA ILE A 498 -38.48 6.56 -32.11
C ILE A 498 -39.38 5.49 -32.73
N VAL A 499 -38.99 4.95 -33.87
CA VAL A 499 -39.62 3.78 -34.50
C VAL A 499 -38.72 2.55 -34.47
N LEU A 500 -39.31 1.36 -34.61
CA LEU A 500 -38.62 0.06 -34.61
C LEU A 500 -37.42 -0.03 -35.58
N ALA A 501 -37.42 0.75 -36.67
CA ALA A 501 -36.34 0.78 -37.65
C ALA A 501 -35.06 1.49 -37.13
N GLU A 502 -35.16 2.32 -36.10
CA GLU A 502 -34.07 3.15 -35.56
C GLU A 502 -33.41 2.51 -34.33
N MET A 503 -34.15 1.64 -33.63
CA MET A 503 -33.63 0.82 -32.53
C MET A 503 -32.54 -0.19 -32.97
N GLY A 504 -32.33 -0.36 -34.28
CA GLY A 504 -31.17 -1.04 -34.84
C GLY A 504 -31.35 -2.55 -35.07
N GLN A 505 -30.35 -3.32 -34.70
CA GLN A 505 -30.43 -4.79 -34.58
C GLN A 505 -30.64 -5.17 -33.10
N PRO A 506 -31.04 -6.42 -32.78
CA PRO A 506 -30.88 -6.92 -31.42
C PRO A 506 -29.45 -6.66 -30.92
N GLY A 507 -29.31 -6.18 -29.67
CA GLY A 507 -28.05 -5.66 -29.11
C GLY A 507 -27.72 -4.19 -29.42
N ALA A 508 -28.46 -3.50 -30.31
CA ALA A 508 -28.28 -2.06 -30.53
C ALA A 508 -29.08 -1.18 -29.54
N LEU A 509 -30.00 -1.78 -28.78
CA LEU A 509 -30.56 -1.21 -27.56
C LEU A 509 -29.66 -1.60 -26.38
N ASP A 510 -29.03 -0.57 -25.82
CA ASP A 510 -28.26 -0.56 -24.57
C ASP A 510 -29.22 -0.79 -23.39
N PHE A 511 -29.57 -2.06 -23.20
CA PHE A 511 -29.64 -2.65 -21.87
C PHE A 511 -28.19 -2.81 -21.38
N ASN A 512 -27.95 -2.73 -20.06
CA ASN A 512 -26.60 -2.89 -19.49
C ASN A 512 -26.16 -4.38 -19.50
N ASP A 513 -26.15 -5.03 -20.66
CA ASP A 513 -25.30 -6.20 -20.86
C ASP A 513 -23.82 -5.77 -20.80
N SER A 514 -22.92 -6.71 -20.54
CA SER A 514 -21.53 -6.39 -20.17
C SER A 514 -20.61 -6.07 -21.37
N SER A 515 -21.15 -5.57 -22.48
CA SER A 515 -20.38 -5.31 -23.72
C SER A 515 -19.67 -3.95 -23.80
N ASP A 516 -20.08 -2.91 -23.06
CA ASP A 516 -19.52 -1.54 -23.19
C ASP A 516 -18.57 -1.08 -22.04
N VAL A 517 -18.33 -1.96 -21.05
CA VAL A 517 -17.99 -1.58 -19.67
C VAL A 517 -16.58 -0.97 -19.47
N ASP A 518 -15.61 -1.22 -20.34
CA ASP A 518 -14.25 -0.65 -20.24
C ASP A 518 -14.04 0.66 -21.03
N GLY A 519 -14.98 1.02 -21.90
CA GLY A 519 -15.11 2.38 -22.47
C GLY A 519 -14.03 2.83 -23.45
N ASP A 520 -13.17 1.92 -23.94
CA ASP A 520 -12.16 2.22 -24.97
C ASP A 520 -12.58 1.85 -26.41
N PHE A 521 -13.72 1.15 -26.56
CA PHE A 521 -14.28 0.62 -27.82
C PHE A 521 -13.40 -0.44 -28.51
N ASP A 522 -12.50 -1.14 -27.80
CA ASP A 522 -11.46 -1.97 -28.44
C ASP A 522 -11.44 -3.47 -28.05
N ASN A 523 -12.50 -4.17 -28.47
CA ASN A 523 -12.40 -5.57 -28.93
C ASN A 523 -12.03 -6.64 -27.88
N PHE A 524 -12.18 -6.45 -26.57
CA PHE A 524 -11.93 -7.56 -25.62
C PHE A 524 -13.12 -8.52 -25.49
N PHE A 525 -14.34 -7.99 -25.38
CA PHE A 525 -15.58 -8.77 -25.26
C PHE A 525 -16.38 -8.89 -26.57
N ASP A 526 -16.15 -8.05 -27.58
CA ASP A 526 -16.77 -8.11 -28.93
C ASP A 526 -16.40 -9.35 -29.77
N ARG A 527 -15.79 -10.37 -29.15
CA ARG A 527 -15.21 -11.51 -29.85
C ARG A 527 -16.26 -12.57 -30.04
N ASN A 528 -16.74 -12.71 -31.28
CA ASN A 528 -17.54 -13.84 -31.70
C ASN A 528 -16.84 -15.15 -31.28
N ASN A 529 -17.36 -15.81 -30.25
CA ASN A 529 -17.04 -17.20 -29.96
C ASN A 529 -17.66 -18.06 -31.06
N ILE A 530 -16.80 -18.81 -31.76
CA ILE A 530 -17.11 -19.54 -32.98
C ILE A 530 -16.77 -21.00 -32.78
N LYS A 531 -17.79 -21.84 -32.88
CA LYS A 531 -17.69 -23.29 -32.96
C LYS A 531 -17.66 -23.70 -34.42
N ILE A 532 -16.74 -24.60 -34.76
CA ILE A 532 -16.64 -25.22 -36.07
C ILE A 532 -16.69 -26.74 -35.88
N VAL A 533 -17.70 -27.37 -36.48
CA VAL A 533 -17.74 -28.83 -36.64
C VAL A 533 -17.24 -29.16 -38.04
N THR A 534 -16.29 -30.09 -38.11
CA THR A 534 -15.71 -30.62 -39.35
C THR A 534 -16.56 -31.77 -39.91
N LYS A 535 -16.25 -32.20 -41.14
CA LYS A 535 -16.93 -33.32 -41.81
C LYS A 535 -16.66 -34.71 -41.21
N ASP A 536 -15.63 -34.84 -40.39
CA ASP A 536 -15.35 -36.02 -39.55
C ASP A 536 -15.83 -35.84 -38.10
N ASP A 537 -16.74 -34.89 -37.87
CA ASP A 537 -17.41 -34.59 -36.59
C ASP A 537 -16.47 -34.14 -35.45
N ALA A 538 -15.22 -33.75 -35.75
CA ALA A 538 -14.37 -33.06 -34.79
C ALA A 538 -14.84 -31.61 -34.59
N VAL A 539 -14.92 -31.19 -33.32
CA VAL A 539 -15.38 -29.86 -32.91
C VAL A 539 -14.16 -29.01 -32.50
N HIS A 540 -14.09 -27.81 -33.03
CA HIS A 540 -13.10 -26.79 -32.67
C HIS A 540 -13.82 -25.53 -32.21
N PHE A 541 -13.21 -24.81 -31.26
CA PHE A 541 -13.73 -23.55 -30.75
C PHE A 541 -12.62 -22.49 -30.76
N GLY A 542 -12.99 -21.23 -30.96
CA GLY A 542 -12.09 -20.08 -30.88
C GLY A 542 -12.87 -18.77 -31.02
N ASN A 543 -12.21 -17.64 -30.84
CA ASN A 543 -12.87 -16.34 -30.70
C ASN A 543 -12.67 -15.39 -31.90
N LYS A 544 -12.18 -15.94 -33.03
CA LYS A 544 -11.96 -15.20 -34.28
C LYS A 544 -11.80 -16.16 -35.46
N VAL A 545 -12.43 -15.89 -36.60
CA VAL A 545 -12.15 -16.57 -37.87
C VAL A 545 -11.49 -15.62 -38.86
N VAL A 546 -10.43 -16.10 -39.53
CA VAL A 546 -9.73 -15.39 -40.61
C VAL A 546 -9.77 -16.26 -41.86
N GLU A 547 -10.32 -15.74 -42.95
CA GLU A 547 -10.25 -16.40 -44.27
C GLU A 547 -9.07 -15.81 -45.08
N GLU A 548 -8.03 -16.63 -45.28
CA GLU A 548 -6.77 -16.23 -45.92
C GLU A 548 -6.21 -17.40 -46.75
N ASP A 549 -5.58 -17.12 -47.90
CA ASP A 549 -5.05 -18.12 -48.84
C ASP A 549 -6.06 -19.19 -49.33
N GLY A 550 -7.36 -18.93 -49.17
CA GLY A 550 -8.43 -19.89 -49.46
C GLY A 550 -8.72 -20.89 -48.33
N LYS A 551 -8.08 -20.71 -47.18
CA LYS A 551 -8.30 -21.46 -45.94
C LYS A 551 -9.16 -20.66 -44.97
N LEU A 552 -9.90 -21.37 -44.13
CA LEU A 552 -10.54 -20.83 -42.94
C LEU A 552 -9.66 -21.16 -41.73
N LYS A 553 -9.09 -20.12 -41.11
CA LYS A 553 -8.25 -20.19 -39.91
C LYS A 553 -9.10 -19.79 -38.70
N LEU A 554 -9.43 -20.75 -37.83
CA LEU A 554 -10.02 -20.47 -36.53
C LEU A 554 -8.88 -20.13 -35.57
N MET A 555 -8.94 -18.93 -35.00
CA MET A 555 -7.98 -18.41 -34.05
C MET A 555 -8.64 -18.30 -32.66
N LYS A 556 -7.83 -18.45 -31.62
CA LYS A 556 -8.18 -18.17 -30.22
C LYS A 556 -7.11 -17.28 -29.63
N GLY A 557 -7.48 -16.18 -28.99
CA GLY A 557 -6.49 -15.28 -28.40
C GLY A 557 -7.06 -14.34 -27.36
N ARG A 558 -6.34 -14.17 -26.23
CA ARG A 558 -6.62 -13.10 -25.25
C ARG A 558 -5.89 -11.80 -25.60
N LYS A 559 -4.63 -11.88 -26.07
CA LYS A 559 -3.83 -10.72 -26.58
C LYS A 559 -2.99 -10.99 -27.84
N SER A 560 -2.99 -12.21 -28.35
CA SER A 560 -2.35 -12.60 -29.61
C SER A 560 -3.11 -13.80 -30.16
N ASP A 561 -3.39 -13.80 -31.46
CA ASP A 561 -4.14 -14.86 -32.12
C ASP A 561 -3.30 -16.15 -32.21
N GLU A 562 -3.68 -17.19 -31.45
CA GLU A 562 -3.17 -18.55 -31.60
C GLU A 562 -4.05 -19.32 -32.60
N LEU A 563 -3.46 -20.07 -33.52
CA LEU A 563 -4.20 -20.85 -34.52
C LEU A 563 -4.73 -22.15 -33.88
N VAL A 564 -6.05 -22.26 -33.73
CA VAL A 564 -6.70 -23.48 -33.23
C VAL A 564 -6.76 -24.53 -34.34
N VAL A 565 -7.25 -24.16 -35.52
CA VAL A 565 -7.32 -25.04 -36.69
C VAL A 565 -7.31 -24.23 -37.99
N GLU A 566 -6.63 -24.77 -39.01
CA GLU A 566 -6.73 -24.30 -40.40
C GLU A 566 -7.44 -25.37 -41.22
N LEU A 567 -8.54 -25.00 -41.87
CA LEU A 567 -9.42 -25.89 -42.64
C LEU A 567 -9.55 -25.40 -44.07
N ASP A 568 -9.78 -26.30 -45.03
CA ASP A 568 -10.43 -25.89 -46.27
C ASP A 568 -11.91 -25.57 -45.94
N PRO A 569 -12.50 -24.49 -46.49
CA PRO A 569 -13.93 -24.19 -46.30
C PRO A 569 -14.86 -25.33 -46.76
N ALA A 570 -14.34 -26.24 -47.59
CA ALA A 570 -15.02 -27.45 -48.03
C ALA A 570 -15.07 -28.55 -46.96
N ASP A 571 -14.28 -28.50 -45.89
CA ASP A 571 -14.22 -29.53 -44.83
C ASP A 571 -14.94 -29.12 -43.54
N VAL A 572 -15.41 -27.88 -43.47
CA VAL A 572 -16.42 -27.44 -42.50
C VAL A 572 -17.75 -28.13 -42.81
N LYS A 573 -18.37 -28.71 -41.79
CA LYS A 573 -19.73 -29.26 -41.80
C LYS A 573 -20.73 -28.23 -41.27
N GLU A 574 -20.34 -27.51 -40.23
CA GLU A 574 -21.18 -26.60 -39.45
C GLU A 574 -20.29 -25.52 -38.85
N ARG A 575 -20.74 -24.27 -38.89
CA ARG A 575 -20.11 -23.13 -38.20
C ARG A 575 -21.21 -22.37 -37.49
N GLU A 576 -20.96 -22.04 -36.24
CA GLU A 576 -21.92 -21.45 -35.32
C GLU A 576 -21.19 -20.33 -34.58
N ASP A 577 -21.61 -19.09 -34.84
CA ASP A 577 -21.01 -17.85 -34.34
C ASP A 577 -21.88 -17.30 -33.21
N GLY A 578 -21.26 -16.71 -32.18
CA GLY A 578 -21.97 -16.07 -31.07
C GLY A 578 -22.31 -17.01 -29.92
N ILE A 579 -21.63 -18.16 -29.79
CA ILE A 579 -21.84 -19.07 -28.65
C ILE A 579 -21.23 -18.46 -27.40
N ALA A 580 -22.06 -17.82 -26.57
CA ALA A 580 -21.66 -17.14 -25.34
C ALA A 580 -21.26 -18.09 -24.19
N ASP A 581 -20.45 -19.11 -24.48
CA ASP A 581 -19.91 -20.09 -23.55
C ASP A 581 -18.40 -20.25 -23.82
N GLY A 582 -17.60 -19.53 -23.02
CA GLY A 582 -16.14 -19.60 -23.03
C GLY A 582 -15.56 -20.66 -22.09
N ASP A 583 -16.39 -21.47 -21.44
CA ASP A 583 -15.94 -22.67 -20.73
C ASP A 583 -15.78 -23.81 -21.74
N LEU A 584 -16.60 -23.85 -22.81
CA LEU A 584 -16.44 -24.79 -23.92
C LEU A 584 -15.14 -24.62 -24.74
N ASP A 585 -14.54 -23.43 -24.76
CA ASP A 585 -13.30 -23.16 -25.53
C ASP A 585 -12.07 -22.83 -24.67
N ASP A 586 -12.16 -22.82 -23.34
CA ASP A 586 -11.16 -22.27 -22.41
C ASP A 586 -10.85 -20.75 -22.61
N SER A 587 -11.73 -19.91 -23.18
CA SER A 587 -11.54 -18.44 -23.23
C SER A 587 -12.09 -17.70 -22.02
N TYR A 588 -13.10 -18.27 -21.34
CA TYR A 588 -13.53 -17.91 -19.97
C TYR A 588 -13.01 -18.89 -18.92
N SER A 589 -12.34 -20.00 -19.29
CA SER A 589 -11.41 -20.71 -18.40
C SER A 589 -10.21 -19.82 -18.02
N VAL A 590 -10.47 -18.97 -17.04
CA VAL A 590 -9.51 -18.25 -16.23
C VAL A 590 -9.65 -18.86 -14.85
N GLY A 591 -9.14 -20.09 -14.64
CA GLY A 591 -9.07 -20.77 -13.34
C GLY A 591 -8.21 -20.09 -12.26
N TRP A 592 -8.00 -18.78 -12.38
CA TRP A 592 -7.51 -17.84 -11.37
C TRP A 592 -8.58 -16.82 -10.93
N TRP A 593 -9.71 -16.70 -11.64
CA TRP A 593 -10.87 -15.91 -11.26
C TRP A 593 -11.60 -16.53 -10.07
N GLY A 594 -11.66 -15.75 -9.00
CA GLY A 594 -12.25 -16.14 -7.74
C GLY A 594 -12.04 -15.06 -6.69
N HIS A 595 -12.63 -15.28 -5.53
CA HIS A 595 -12.79 -14.30 -4.46
C HIS A 595 -11.50 -14.04 -3.65
N CYS A 596 -10.36 -13.78 -4.32
CA CYS A 596 -9.04 -13.62 -3.71
C CYS A 596 -8.92 -12.37 -2.83
N ASN A 597 -9.39 -11.22 -3.33
CA ASN A 597 -9.52 -9.94 -2.62
C ASN A 597 -10.47 -10.08 -1.43
N ALA A 598 -11.63 -10.66 -1.69
CA ALA A 598 -12.72 -10.82 -0.75
C ALA A 598 -12.37 -11.80 0.39
N TRP A 599 -11.64 -12.88 0.11
CA TRP A 599 -11.08 -13.76 1.13
C TRP A 599 -10.01 -13.06 1.96
N ALA A 600 -9.04 -12.40 1.31
CA ALA A 600 -7.99 -11.71 2.03
C ALA A 600 -8.57 -10.59 2.93
N MET A 601 -9.63 -9.89 2.49
CA MET A 601 -10.45 -9.01 3.32
C MET A 601 -11.12 -9.77 4.48
N ALA A 602 -11.95 -10.78 4.20
CA ALA A 602 -12.74 -11.48 5.20
C ALA A 602 -11.88 -12.16 6.27
N SER A 603 -10.70 -12.65 5.89
CA SER A 603 -9.72 -13.21 6.81
C SER A 603 -9.01 -12.16 7.65
N ILE A 604 -8.79 -10.94 7.15
CA ILE A 604 -8.30 -9.82 7.95
C ILE A 604 -9.37 -9.32 8.92
N VAL A 605 -10.64 -9.29 8.52
CA VAL A 605 -11.75 -8.64 9.23
C VAL A 605 -12.40 -9.54 10.28
N PHE A 606 -12.70 -10.79 9.93
CA PHE A 606 -13.43 -11.73 10.77
C PHE A 606 -12.52 -12.83 11.31
N ARG A 607 -12.74 -13.22 12.56
CA ARG A 607 -12.09 -14.37 13.17
C ARG A 607 -12.46 -15.65 12.43
N LYS A 608 -11.56 -16.63 12.40
CA LYS A 608 -11.81 -17.95 11.82
C LYS A 608 -13.10 -18.56 12.43
N PRO A 609 -14.14 -18.87 11.65
CA PRO A 609 -15.34 -19.53 12.18
C PRO A 609 -14.98 -20.86 12.84
N ALA A 610 -15.60 -21.16 13.98
CA ALA A 610 -15.17 -22.23 14.88
C ALA A 610 -16.28 -23.26 15.12
N GLY A 611 -16.11 -24.44 14.51
CA GLY A 611 -17.09 -25.53 14.53
C GLY A 611 -18.30 -25.26 13.64
N GLU A 612 -19.11 -26.31 13.48
CA GLU A 612 -20.37 -26.24 12.73
C GLU A 612 -21.50 -25.69 13.63
N PHE A 613 -22.55 -25.13 13.04
CA PHE A 613 -23.79 -24.85 13.78
C PHE A 613 -25.02 -25.01 12.90
N GLU A 614 -26.15 -25.29 13.54
CA GLU A 614 -27.46 -25.40 12.89
C GLU A 614 -28.29 -24.16 13.23
N GLN A 615 -28.93 -23.58 12.22
CA GLN A 615 -29.89 -22.48 12.34
C GLN A 615 -31.09 -22.82 11.46
N ASP A 616 -32.31 -22.76 12.01
CA ASP A 616 -33.57 -23.02 11.31
C ASP A 616 -33.62 -24.30 10.43
N GLY A 617 -32.89 -25.34 10.86
CA GLY A 617 -32.77 -26.64 10.17
C GLY A 617 -31.67 -26.71 9.09
N VAL A 618 -30.92 -25.62 8.87
CA VAL A 618 -29.77 -25.55 7.97
C VAL A 618 -28.49 -25.71 8.77
N THR A 619 -27.66 -26.71 8.43
CA THR A 619 -26.35 -26.89 9.05
C THR A 619 -25.29 -26.12 8.27
N LEU A 620 -24.59 -25.21 8.95
CA LEU A 620 -23.48 -24.44 8.41
C LEU A 620 -22.15 -25.01 8.90
N SER A 621 -21.42 -25.66 7.99
CA SER A 621 -20.03 -26.06 8.25
C SER A 621 -19.12 -24.83 8.37
N VAL A 622 -17.89 -25.01 8.86
CA VAL A 622 -16.88 -23.93 8.87
C VAL A 622 -16.61 -23.39 7.45
N ARG A 623 -16.77 -24.24 6.41
CA ARG A 623 -16.67 -23.84 5.00
C ARG A 623 -17.82 -22.93 4.55
N ASP A 624 -19.04 -23.26 4.96
CA ASP A 624 -20.24 -22.49 4.62
C ASP A 624 -20.18 -21.11 5.29
N GLN A 625 -19.84 -21.09 6.58
CA GLN A 625 -19.63 -19.87 7.35
C GLN A 625 -18.54 -18.98 6.73
N LYS A 626 -17.41 -19.55 6.30
CA LYS A 626 -16.38 -18.80 5.58
C LYS A 626 -16.88 -18.25 4.24
N GLY A 627 -17.62 -19.02 3.45
CA GLY A 627 -18.10 -18.58 2.14
C GLY A 627 -18.98 -17.34 2.22
N MET A 628 -19.89 -17.29 3.20
CA MET A 628 -20.72 -16.12 3.49
C MET A 628 -19.88 -14.88 3.85
N LEU A 629 -18.86 -15.04 4.69
CA LEU A 629 -17.96 -13.94 5.08
C LEU A 629 -17.09 -13.46 3.91
N VAL A 630 -16.69 -14.37 3.02
CA VAL A 630 -16.00 -14.02 1.77
C VAL A 630 -16.92 -13.23 0.84
N GLU A 631 -18.18 -13.63 0.64
CA GLU A 631 -19.11 -12.88 -0.23
C GLU A 631 -19.41 -11.47 0.31
N TYR A 632 -19.61 -11.31 1.63
CA TYR A 632 -19.63 -9.97 2.25
C TYR A 632 -18.36 -9.18 1.94
N GLY A 633 -17.19 -9.84 2.02
CA GLY A 633 -15.92 -9.24 1.67
C GLY A 633 -15.83 -8.80 0.21
N MET A 634 -16.57 -9.43 -0.71
CA MET A 634 -16.62 -8.99 -2.10
C MET A 634 -17.37 -7.67 -2.22
N GLY A 635 -18.60 -7.60 -1.68
CA GLY A 635 -19.45 -6.41 -1.68
C GLY A 635 -18.90 -5.19 -0.91
N ASP A 636 -17.91 -5.38 -0.04
CA ASP A 636 -17.27 -4.31 0.76
C ASP A 636 -15.82 -3.98 0.31
N THR A 637 -15.23 -4.70 -0.65
CA THR A 637 -13.89 -4.35 -1.18
C THR A 637 -13.85 -3.05 -2.01
N GLU A 638 -15.00 -2.50 -2.41
CA GLU A 638 -15.10 -1.30 -3.26
C GLU A 638 -15.11 0.03 -2.48
N ASP A 639 -15.55 0.04 -1.21
CA ASP A 639 -15.38 1.20 -0.31
C ASP A 639 -13.97 1.22 0.33
N SER A 640 -13.09 0.31 -0.10
CA SER A 640 -11.73 0.16 0.43
C SER A 640 -10.79 1.31 0.04
N SER A 641 -9.97 1.75 0.99
CA SER A 641 -8.96 2.80 0.83
C SER A 641 -7.70 2.31 0.11
N PHE A 642 -7.83 2.06 -1.21
CA PHE A 642 -6.76 1.59 -2.08
C PHE A 642 -5.48 2.46 -1.99
N TRP A 643 -4.42 1.96 -1.36
CA TRP A 643 -3.05 2.48 -1.56
C TRP A 643 -2.46 1.96 -2.87
N TRP A 644 -3.13 2.33 -3.97
CA TRP A 644 -2.86 1.86 -5.33
C TRP A 644 -2.51 3.03 -6.24
N GLN A 645 -1.54 2.79 -7.11
CA GLN A 645 -1.24 3.66 -8.26
C GLN A 645 -0.97 2.76 -9.47
N GLN A 646 -2.03 2.18 -10.05
CA GLN A 646 -2.06 2.12 -11.51
C GLN A 646 -2.21 3.56 -12.02
N TRP A 647 -1.35 3.94 -12.95
CA TRP A 647 -1.64 4.98 -13.92
C TRP A 647 -1.29 4.37 -15.28
N GLY A 648 -2.20 4.50 -16.26
CA GLY A 648 -1.91 4.10 -17.64
C GLY A 648 -0.91 5.07 -18.26
N GLY A 649 0.24 4.56 -18.69
CA GLY A 649 1.33 5.33 -19.29
C GLY A 649 2.69 5.01 -18.64
N ASP A 650 3.75 4.96 -19.45
CA ASP A 650 5.07 4.44 -19.07
C ASP A 650 5.90 5.29 -18.09
N ASP A 651 5.34 6.37 -17.52
CA ASP A 651 6.05 7.45 -16.82
C ASP A 651 5.85 7.49 -15.29
N ILE A 652 6.10 6.37 -14.58
CA ILE A 652 6.35 6.42 -13.12
C ILE A 652 7.80 6.05 -12.77
N PRO A 653 8.57 6.97 -12.15
CA PRO A 653 9.88 6.64 -11.59
C PRO A 653 9.78 5.57 -10.49
N HIS A 654 10.43 4.43 -10.73
CA HIS A 654 10.58 3.28 -9.82
C HIS A 654 11.03 3.60 -8.38
N VAL A 655 11.50 4.82 -8.13
CA VAL A 655 12.23 5.24 -6.93
C VAL A 655 11.37 5.39 -5.67
N LYS A 656 10.04 5.55 -5.81
CA LYS A 656 9.13 5.87 -4.69
C LYS A 656 8.41 4.66 -4.09
N TYR A 657 8.44 3.51 -4.76
CA TYR A 657 7.63 2.36 -4.35
C TYR A 657 8.10 1.71 -3.03
N THR A 658 9.39 1.46 -2.84
CA THR A 658 9.83 0.61 -1.72
C THR A 658 9.75 1.34 -0.35
N ALA A 659 9.96 2.66 -0.34
CA ALA A 659 9.74 3.51 0.84
C ALA A 659 8.28 3.48 1.29
N GLY A 660 7.34 3.69 0.36
CA GLY A 660 5.91 3.60 0.64
C GLY A 660 5.49 2.20 1.11
N PHE A 661 5.95 1.16 0.40
CA PHE A 661 5.73 -0.25 0.75
C PHE A 661 6.17 -0.58 2.18
N HIS A 662 7.43 -0.29 2.52
CA HIS A 662 7.96 -0.59 3.84
C HIS A 662 7.26 0.22 4.94
N ARG A 663 6.96 1.50 4.69
CA ARG A 663 6.24 2.34 5.66
C ARG A 663 4.88 1.76 6.01
N GLN A 664 4.09 1.28 5.05
CA GLN A 664 2.76 0.72 5.39
C GLN A 664 2.88 -0.68 6.04
N LEU A 665 3.82 -1.54 5.59
CA LEU A 665 4.14 -2.80 6.27
C LEU A 665 4.44 -2.57 7.75
N HIS A 666 5.36 -1.65 8.03
CA HIS A 666 5.73 -1.26 9.38
C HIS A 666 4.55 -0.70 10.16
N ARG A 667 3.87 0.30 9.59
CA ARG A 667 2.74 0.98 10.22
C ARG A 667 1.62 0.02 10.61
N TRP A 668 1.28 -1.00 9.82
CA TRP A 668 0.12 -1.86 10.12
C TRP A 668 0.49 -3.20 10.75
N LEU A 669 1.50 -3.91 10.23
CA LEU A 669 1.88 -5.23 10.74
C LEU A 669 2.80 -5.15 11.99
N ARG A 670 3.41 -3.99 12.28
CA ARG A 670 4.20 -3.78 13.52
C ARG A 670 3.47 -2.84 14.49
N VAL A 671 3.11 -1.63 14.06
CA VAL A 671 2.62 -0.56 14.95
C VAL A 671 1.10 -0.64 15.23
N GLU A 672 0.25 -0.52 14.21
CA GLU A 672 -1.22 -0.49 14.38
C GLU A 672 -1.86 -1.86 14.65
N GLN A 673 -1.10 -2.95 14.61
CA GLN A 673 -1.52 -4.36 14.76
C GLN A 673 -2.75 -4.73 13.91
N LYS A 674 -2.73 -4.34 12.63
CA LYS A 674 -3.82 -4.54 11.67
C LYS A 674 -3.39 -5.42 10.51
N GLY A 675 -4.30 -6.30 10.09
CA GLY A 675 -4.15 -7.09 8.88
C GLY A 675 -4.05 -6.20 7.63
N MET A 676 -3.27 -6.68 6.68
CA MET A 676 -2.93 -5.98 5.44
C MET A 676 -3.01 -6.96 4.28
N MET A 677 -3.63 -6.53 3.17
CA MET A 677 -3.66 -7.30 1.92
C MET A 677 -2.47 -6.95 1.01
N ALA A 678 -2.08 -7.85 0.11
CA ALA A 678 -1.20 -7.55 -1.02
C ALA A 678 -1.36 -8.59 -2.15
N ASP A 679 -1.18 -8.17 -3.42
CA ASP A 679 -0.92 -9.10 -4.51
C ASP A 679 0.58 -9.46 -4.49
N MET A 680 0.82 -10.72 -4.13
CA MET A 680 2.13 -11.25 -3.74
C MET A 680 2.69 -12.24 -4.77
N ASP A 681 2.03 -12.38 -5.91
CA ASP A 681 2.53 -13.14 -7.04
C ASP A 681 3.47 -12.23 -7.84
N MET A 682 4.78 -12.38 -7.60
CA MET A 682 5.85 -11.44 -8.02
C MET A 682 6.18 -11.55 -9.51
N LYS A 683 5.14 -11.45 -10.32
CA LYS A 683 5.08 -11.64 -11.76
C LYS A 683 5.48 -10.37 -12.50
N ASP A 684 6.29 -10.54 -13.56
CA ASP A 684 6.66 -9.44 -14.45
C ASP A 684 5.39 -8.94 -15.19
N PRO A 685 4.96 -7.67 -15.03
CA PRO A 685 3.78 -7.11 -15.68
C PRO A 685 4.00 -6.84 -17.17
N HIS A 686 5.24 -6.89 -17.67
CA HIS A 686 5.53 -6.84 -19.10
C HIS A 686 5.41 -8.22 -19.79
N ASN A 687 5.17 -9.29 -19.04
CA ASN A 687 4.71 -10.55 -19.62
C ASN A 687 3.21 -10.44 -19.93
N ASN A 688 2.84 -10.54 -21.21
CA ASN A 688 1.46 -10.36 -21.67
C ASN A 688 0.44 -11.36 -21.09
N LEU A 689 0.90 -12.44 -20.45
CA LEU A 689 0.05 -13.41 -19.73
C LEU A 689 -0.13 -13.09 -18.23
N ASN A 690 0.58 -12.10 -17.67
CA ASN A 690 0.55 -11.74 -16.25
C ASN A 690 -0.46 -10.60 -15.93
N PHE A 691 -1.69 -10.74 -16.40
CA PHE A 691 -2.82 -9.88 -15.98
C PHE A 691 -3.55 -10.40 -14.73
N GLN A 692 -3.23 -11.62 -14.28
CA GLN A 692 -3.72 -12.19 -13.03
C GLN A 692 -3.41 -11.27 -11.83
N VAL A 693 -4.32 -11.23 -10.86
CA VAL A 693 -4.16 -10.54 -9.57
C VAL A 693 -4.43 -11.55 -8.47
N TRP A 694 -3.43 -11.80 -7.61
CA TRP A 694 -3.53 -12.81 -6.55
C TRP A 694 -3.37 -12.17 -5.18
N ASN A 695 -4.47 -11.64 -4.65
CA ASN A 695 -4.49 -11.10 -3.30
C ASN A 695 -4.25 -12.19 -2.24
N TYR A 696 -3.51 -11.84 -1.20
CA TYR A 696 -3.32 -12.64 0.01
C TYR A 696 -3.40 -11.74 1.26
N PRO A 697 -3.93 -12.25 2.39
CA PRO A 697 -3.75 -11.61 3.68
C PRO A 697 -2.30 -11.80 4.14
N LEU A 698 -1.67 -10.73 4.61
CA LEU A 698 -0.36 -10.77 5.22
C LEU A 698 -0.49 -11.01 6.73
N LEU A 699 0.28 -11.96 7.22
CA LEU A 699 0.28 -12.43 8.61
C LEU A 699 1.44 -11.79 9.40
N GLY A 700 2.46 -11.31 8.67
CA GLY A 700 3.57 -10.54 9.19
C GLY A 700 4.70 -10.35 8.17
N TYR A 701 5.77 -9.69 8.59
CA TYR A 701 7.02 -9.56 7.86
C TYR A 701 8.22 -9.61 8.81
N THR A 702 9.33 -10.13 8.30
CA THR A 702 10.66 -10.01 8.89
C THR A 702 11.58 -9.31 7.89
N ALA A 703 11.89 -8.04 8.14
CA ALA A 703 12.95 -7.33 7.45
C ALA A 703 14.26 -7.54 8.22
N THR A 704 15.31 -8.04 7.56
CA THR A 704 16.69 -7.89 8.05
C THR A 704 17.31 -6.71 7.32
N LEU A 705 17.89 -5.78 8.08
CA LEU A 705 18.48 -4.55 7.56
C LEU A 705 20.00 -4.58 7.77
N SER A 706 20.73 -4.12 6.75
CA SER A 706 22.19 -3.98 6.74
C SER A 706 22.58 -2.67 6.07
N GLU A 707 23.70 -2.06 6.47
CA GLU A 707 24.17 -0.83 5.84
C GLU A 707 24.60 -1.06 4.39
N ALA A 708 24.20 -0.15 3.51
CA ALA A 708 24.52 -0.20 2.10
C ALA A 708 25.99 0.14 1.80
N GLU A 709 26.42 -0.25 0.60
CA GLU A 709 27.66 0.27 0.02
C GLU A 709 27.58 1.80 -0.17
N GLY A 710 28.70 2.49 0.07
CA GLY A 710 28.78 3.96 0.16
C GLY A 710 29.06 4.47 1.57
N GLY A 711 28.71 3.71 2.61
CA GLY A 711 29.16 3.95 3.99
C GLY A 711 28.34 4.96 4.81
N ASP A 712 27.31 5.56 4.22
CA ASP A 712 26.26 6.31 4.92
C ASP A 712 25.40 5.33 5.76
N PRO A 713 25.41 5.42 7.10
CA PRO A 713 24.69 4.49 7.96
C PRO A 713 23.17 4.69 7.96
N TYR A 714 22.65 5.77 7.35
CA TYR A 714 21.22 5.99 7.16
C TYR A 714 20.70 5.40 5.85
N VAL A 715 21.56 4.77 5.04
CA VAL A 715 21.17 4.04 3.82
C VAL A 715 21.30 2.54 4.08
N LEU A 716 20.16 1.85 4.13
CA LEU A 716 20.09 0.44 4.51
C LEU A 716 19.55 -0.42 3.37
N ASP A 717 20.26 -1.49 3.06
CA ASP A 717 19.77 -2.59 2.24
C ASP A 717 18.89 -3.51 3.10
N VAL A 718 17.66 -3.72 2.64
CA VAL A 718 16.59 -4.41 3.35
C VAL A 718 16.26 -5.71 2.63
N ARG A 719 16.45 -6.84 3.32
CA ARG A 719 15.91 -8.14 2.91
C ARG A 719 14.62 -8.40 3.69
N CYS A 720 13.48 -8.09 3.08
CA CYS A 720 12.16 -8.34 3.67
C CYS A 720 11.64 -9.73 3.26
N THR A 721 11.17 -10.50 4.24
CA THR A 721 10.43 -11.75 4.02
C THR A 721 9.05 -11.62 4.61
N LEU A 722 8.04 -11.81 3.78
CA LEU A 722 6.63 -11.61 4.07
C LEU A 722 6.00 -12.96 4.35
N GLU A 723 5.28 -13.09 5.46
CA GLU A 723 4.45 -14.25 5.81
C GLU A 723 3.03 -13.96 5.34
N LYS A 724 2.47 -14.80 4.47
CA LYS A 724 1.14 -14.61 3.88
C LYS A 724 0.28 -15.85 3.99
N GLY A 725 -1.04 -15.67 3.98
CA GLY A 725 -2.00 -16.77 3.92
C GLY A 725 -1.73 -17.68 2.72
N SER A 726 -2.17 -18.94 2.82
CA SER A 726 -2.12 -19.90 1.71
C SER A 726 -3.51 -20.15 1.13
N TYR A 727 -3.54 -20.64 -0.11
CA TYR A 727 -4.69 -21.27 -0.76
C TYR A 727 -4.66 -22.81 -0.66
N SER A 728 -3.55 -23.39 -0.18
CA SER A 728 -3.32 -24.84 -0.20
C SER A 728 -3.86 -25.59 1.02
N ASP A 729 -3.92 -24.92 2.18
CA ASP A 729 -4.21 -25.52 3.47
C ASP A 729 -4.55 -24.40 4.49
N GLU A 730 -5.52 -24.66 5.35
CA GLU A 730 -6.31 -23.70 6.12
C GLU A 730 -5.56 -23.03 7.27
N ASP A 731 -4.51 -23.68 7.78
CA ASP A 731 -3.65 -23.16 8.85
C ASP A 731 -2.19 -22.99 8.39
N SER A 732 -1.88 -23.37 7.14
CA SER A 732 -0.58 -23.13 6.52
C SER A 732 -0.35 -21.66 6.19
N SER A 733 0.91 -21.23 6.15
CA SER A 733 1.32 -19.95 5.57
C SER A 733 2.41 -20.16 4.54
N SER A 734 2.45 -19.29 3.53
CA SER A 734 3.53 -19.24 2.55
C SER A 734 4.40 -18.01 2.81
N THR A 735 5.63 -17.99 2.29
CA THR A 735 6.51 -16.82 2.41
C THR A 735 7.02 -16.35 1.05
N ALA A 736 7.27 -15.05 0.94
CA ALA A 736 7.93 -14.46 -0.22
C ALA A 736 8.99 -13.45 0.24
N SER A 737 10.20 -13.54 -0.32
CA SER A 737 11.34 -12.67 0.04
C SER A 737 11.70 -11.73 -1.10
N VAL A 738 11.77 -10.44 -0.77
CA VAL A 738 12.15 -9.33 -1.64
C VAL A 738 13.31 -8.55 -1.05
N LYS A 739 13.94 -7.74 -1.89
CA LYS A 739 15.06 -6.87 -1.50
C LYS A 739 14.87 -5.46 -2.02
N TYR A 740 15.21 -4.47 -1.20
CA TYR A 740 15.20 -3.07 -1.59
C TYR A 740 16.10 -2.21 -0.69
N ARG A 741 16.52 -1.05 -1.19
CA ARG A 741 17.29 -0.05 -0.43
C ARG A 741 16.37 1.01 0.16
N LEU A 742 16.51 1.33 1.45
CA LEU A 742 15.86 2.46 2.11
C LEU A 742 16.86 3.55 2.47
N HIS A 743 16.37 4.78 2.57
CA HIS A 743 17.11 5.93 3.09
C HIS A 743 16.32 6.51 4.27
N PHE A 744 16.99 6.74 5.40
CA PHE A 744 16.40 7.28 6.62
C PHE A 744 16.87 8.73 6.86
N THR A 745 16.15 9.46 7.70
CA THR A 745 16.61 10.70 8.37
C THR A 745 17.16 10.39 9.76
N GLU A 746 17.79 11.37 10.41
CA GLU A 746 18.36 11.22 11.77
C GLU A 746 17.30 10.93 12.85
N ASP A 747 16.06 11.37 12.64
CA ASP A 747 14.87 11.05 13.47
C ASP A 747 14.14 9.75 13.03
N GLY A 748 14.71 9.02 12.07
CA GLY A 748 14.24 7.71 11.61
C GLY A 748 13.02 7.68 10.72
N SER A 749 12.56 8.83 10.20
CA SER A 749 11.60 8.83 9.11
C SER A 749 12.24 8.25 7.82
N ILE A 750 11.45 7.56 7.00
CA ILE A 750 11.90 7.09 5.68
C ILE A 750 11.79 8.25 4.69
N ARG A 751 12.89 8.53 3.98
CA ARG A 751 12.97 9.57 2.95
C ARG A 751 12.30 9.15 1.66
N GLU A 752 11.55 10.06 1.05
CA GLU A 752 10.85 9.88 -0.24
C GLU A 752 11.25 10.94 -1.30
N ASP A 753 12.36 11.65 -1.06
CA ASP A 753 12.92 12.64 -1.99
C ASP A 753 13.67 11.99 -3.18
N ASP A 754 13.92 12.76 -4.23
CA ASP A 754 14.52 12.23 -5.47
C ASP A 754 16.03 11.87 -5.34
N GLU A 755 16.68 12.13 -4.21
CA GLU A 755 18.02 11.61 -3.87
C GLU A 755 17.94 10.30 -3.07
N ALA A 756 16.85 10.07 -2.33
CA ALA A 756 16.50 8.82 -1.65
C ALA A 756 15.95 7.75 -2.61
N LYS A 757 16.71 7.44 -3.68
CA LYS A 757 16.28 6.55 -4.76
C LYS A 757 16.24 5.09 -4.35
N THR A 758 15.14 4.70 -3.72
CA THR A 758 14.89 3.29 -3.39
C THR A 758 14.73 2.45 -4.66
N SER A 759 15.39 1.30 -4.72
CA SER A 759 15.26 0.38 -5.86
C SER A 759 15.04 -1.04 -5.35
N TRP A 760 14.26 -1.82 -6.11
CA TRP A 760 14.16 -3.27 -5.92
C TRP A 760 15.44 -3.92 -6.45
N GLU A 761 16.15 -4.70 -5.63
CA GLU A 761 17.32 -5.44 -6.12
C GLU A 761 16.84 -6.66 -6.93
N GLN A 762 17.18 -6.71 -8.22
CA GLN A 762 16.93 -7.89 -9.04
C GLN A 762 17.70 -9.10 -8.50
N LYS A 763 16.96 -10.17 -8.21
CA LYS A 763 17.48 -11.37 -7.53
C LYS A 763 18.39 -12.22 -8.40
N ASN A 764 18.22 -12.17 -9.72
CA ASN A 764 19.16 -12.64 -10.76
C ASN A 764 18.90 -11.88 -12.06
N SER A 765 19.94 -11.69 -12.88
CA SER A 765 19.87 -10.89 -14.12
C SER A 765 19.28 -11.62 -15.34
N SER A 766 18.87 -12.88 -15.20
CA SER A 766 18.43 -13.74 -16.30
C SER A 766 16.93 -14.01 -16.37
N ASP A 767 16.17 -13.74 -15.30
CA ASP A 767 14.76 -14.14 -15.23
C ASP A 767 13.94 -13.14 -14.41
N LYS A 768 13.13 -12.36 -15.16
CA LYS A 768 12.03 -11.47 -14.71
C LYS A 768 12.38 -10.34 -13.75
N ARG A 769 11.75 -9.18 -13.97
CA ARG A 769 11.69 -8.13 -12.96
C ARG A 769 10.68 -8.58 -11.88
N GLU A 770 11.12 -8.80 -10.65
CA GLU A 770 10.23 -9.02 -9.50
C GLU A 770 9.53 -7.68 -9.16
N TYR A 771 8.26 -7.52 -9.56
CA TYR A 771 7.40 -6.42 -9.12
C TYR A 771 6.46 -6.91 -8.01
N ILE A 772 6.23 -6.09 -6.97
CA ILE A 772 5.12 -6.32 -6.02
C ILE A 772 3.98 -5.37 -6.38
N ARG A 773 2.79 -5.91 -6.65
CA ARG A 773 1.54 -5.15 -6.72
C ARG A 773 0.91 -5.08 -5.33
N TYR A 774 1.44 -4.24 -4.46
CA TYR A 774 0.93 -4.17 -3.09
C TYR A 774 -0.41 -3.42 -3.03
N LEU A 775 -1.52 -4.13 -2.80
CA LEU A 775 -2.84 -3.54 -2.56
C LEU A 775 -3.04 -3.37 -1.06
N ILE A 776 -2.36 -2.36 -0.51
CA ILE A 776 -2.20 -2.20 0.93
C ILE A 776 -3.48 -1.57 1.51
N HIS A 777 -4.43 -2.40 1.93
CA HIS A 777 -5.67 -1.96 2.56
C HIS A 777 -5.70 -2.14 4.10
N PRO A 778 -6.04 -1.10 4.89
CA PRO A 778 -6.30 -1.22 6.33
C PRO A 778 -7.81 -1.33 6.56
N TYR A 779 -8.34 -2.55 6.69
CA TYR A 779 -9.76 -2.72 7.01
C TYR A 779 -10.09 -2.21 8.42
N ARG A 780 -10.51 -0.95 8.46
CA ARG A 780 -11.42 -0.42 9.47
C ARG A 780 -12.82 -0.64 8.92
N PHE A 781 -13.75 -1.11 9.74
CA PHE A 781 -15.16 -0.86 9.44
C PHE A 781 -15.33 0.66 9.42
N ILE A 782 -15.44 1.23 8.22
CA ILE A 782 -16.01 2.55 8.08
C ILE A 782 -17.50 2.31 8.29
N GLU A 783 -18.12 3.01 9.23
CA GLU A 783 -19.57 3.11 9.30
C GLU A 783 -20.07 4.01 8.15
N SER A 784 -19.64 3.74 6.91
CA SER A 784 -20.19 4.38 5.73
C SER A 784 -21.63 3.89 5.62
N SER A 785 -22.57 4.83 5.50
CA SER A 785 -24.01 4.57 5.50
C SER A 785 -24.51 3.95 4.19
N ARG A 786 -23.71 3.03 3.63
CA ARG A 786 -23.90 2.31 2.37
C ARG A 786 -23.93 0.81 2.59
N GLY A 787 -23.25 0.30 3.62
CA GLY A 787 -23.15 -1.13 3.90
C GLY A 787 -22.38 -1.91 2.82
N SER A 788 -22.46 -3.24 2.89
CA SER A 788 -22.06 -4.09 1.77
C SER A 788 -22.88 -3.72 0.54
N ARG A 789 -22.23 -3.56 -0.62
CA ARG A 789 -22.94 -3.27 -1.88
C ARG A 789 -23.81 -4.43 -2.33
N ASN A 790 -23.49 -5.66 -1.90
CA ASN A 790 -24.40 -6.80 -1.96
C ASN A 790 -25.46 -6.64 -0.84
N PRO A 791 -26.74 -6.37 -1.17
CA PRO A 791 -27.80 -6.16 -0.19
C PRO A 791 -28.27 -7.46 0.47
N ASN A 792 -27.92 -8.60 -0.12
CA ASN A 792 -28.29 -9.91 0.39
C ASN A 792 -27.28 -10.38 1.45
N VAL A 793 -25.97 -10.31 1.22
CA VAL A 793 -24.96 -10.43 2.29
C VAL A 793 -24.59 -9.07 2.88
N THR A 794 -25.46 -8.52 3.74
CA THR A 794 -25.16 -7.33 4.55
C THR A 794 -24.66 -7.69 5.94
N LEU A 795 -23.92 -6.76 6.58
CA LEU A 795 -23.43 -6.98 7.95
C LEU A 795 -24.58 -7.21 8.94
N LYS A 796 -25.70 -6.48 8.82
CA LYS A 796 -26.94 -6.68 9.60
C LYS A 796 -27.48 -8.12 9.46
N ARG A 797 -27.46 -8.70 8.25
CA ARG A 797 -27.90 -10.09 8.01
C ARG A 797 -26.89 -11.11 8.56
N LEU A 798 -25.58 -10.86 8.46
CA LEU A 798 -24.56 -11.68 9.11
C LEU A 798 -24.67 -11.64 10.64
N GLU A 799 -24.80 -10.46 11.24
CA GLU A 799 -24.97 -10.29 12.70
C GLU A 799 -26.26 -10.94 13.21
N THR A 800 -27.32 -10.95 12.40
CA THR A 800 -28.58 -11.67 12.70
C THR A 800 -28.40 -13.19 12.65
N LEU A 801 -27.73 -13.71 11.61
CA LEU A 801 -27.52 -15.15 11.42
C LEU A 801 -26.52 -15.76 12.43
N PHE A 802 -25.39 -15.10 12.62
CA PHE A 802 -24.30 -15.62 13.46
C PHE A 802 -24.46 -15.22 14.93
N GLY A 803 -25.12 -14.08 15.22
CA GLY A 803 -25.22 -13.53 16.57
C GLY A 803 -23.85 -13.41 17.25
N GLU A 804 -23.74 -13.89 18.50
CA GLU A 804 -22.49 -13.89 19.25
C GLU A 804 -21.34 -14.70 18.62
N ARG A 805 -21.62 -15.54 17.60
CA ARG A 805 -20.59 -16.29 16.84
C ARG A 805 -19.83 -15.41 15.85
N LEU A 806 -20.39 -14.27 15.43
CA LEU A 806 -19.66 -13.31 14.60
C LEU A 806 -18.62 -12.62 15.47
N LYS A 807 -17.35 -12.99 15.29
CA LYS A 807 -16.21 -12.38 15.98
C LYS A 807 -15.33 -11.65 14.99
N TYR A 808 -14.90 -10.45 15.35
CA TYR A 808 -13.96 -9.67 14.55
C TYR A 808 -12.51 -9.93 14.98
N ASN A 809 -11.56 -9.70 14.07
CA ASN A 809 -10.13 -9.73 14.37
C ASN A 809 -9.67 -8.38 14.93
N ARG A 810 -10.17 -8.05 16.13
CA ARG A 810 -9.80 -6.85 16.89
C ARG A 810 -9.08 -7.27 18.17
N LEU A 811 -8.03 -6.53 18.54
CA LEU A 811 -7.25 -6.84 19.75
C LEU A 811 -8.08 -6.54 21.00
N GLU A 812 -8.88 -5.49 20.93
CA GLU A 812 -9.80 -5.02 21.96
C GLU A 812 -10.90 -6.06 22.27
N ASP A 813 -11.40 -6.76 21.25
CA ASP A 813 -12.40 -7.81 21.41
C ASP A 813 -11.82 -9.03 22.17
N LEU A 814 -10.55 -9.38 21.89
CA LEU A 814 -9.84 -10.44 22.63
C LEU A 814 -9.52 -10.04 24.06
N GLU A 815 -9.04 -8.82 24.28
CA GLU A 815 -8.73 -8.34 25.64
C GLU A 815 -10.00 -8.27 26.50
N ALA A 816 -11.15 -7.95 25.90
CA ALA A 816 -12.45 -8.07 26.54
C ALA A 816 -12.85 -9.54 26.81
N GLU A 817 -12.62 -10.47 25.88
CA GLU A 817 -12.88 -11.90 26.08
C GLU A 817 -11.97 -12.51 27.18
N ASP A 818 -10.67 -12.23 27.17
CA ASP A 818 -9.69 -12.68 28.16
C ASP A 818 -10.00 -12.12 29.57
N ALA A 819 -10.45 -10.86 29.66
CA ALA A 819 -10.92 -10.27 30.91
C ALA A 819 -12.23 -10.90 31.41
N ASN A 820 -13.20 -11.14 30.51
CA ASN A 820 -14.48 -11.76 30.85
C ASN A 820 -14.36 -13.26 31.17
N ALA A 821 -13.34 -13.96 30.66
CA ALA A 821 -12.99 -15.33 31.02
C ALA A 821 -12.49 -15.47 32.48
N GLY A 822 -12.44 -14.37 33.25
CA GLY A 822 -12.15 -14.36 34.67
C GLY A 822 -10.66 -14.39 35.01
N GLY A 823 -9.79 -14.15 34.04
CA GLY A 823 -8.33 -14.09 34.24
C GLY A 823 -7.76 -15.41 34.75
N LEU A 824 -7.80 -16.47 33.92
CA LEU A 824 -7.22 -17.78 34.25
C LEU A 824 -5.78 -17.63 34.75
N SER A 825 -5.58 -17.92 36.04
CA SER A 825 -4.45 -17.38 36.79
C SER A 825 -3.15 -18.13 36.54
N GLY A 826 -2.36 -17.66 35.57
CA GLY A 826 -0.90 -17.80 35.59
C GLY A 826 -0.37 -19.24 35.66
N THR A 827 -0.96 -20.19 34.94
CA THR A 827 -0.19 -21.36 34.50
C THR A 827 0.77 -20.89 33.41
N GLU A 828 2.07 -20.92 33.69
CA GLU A 828 3.11 -20.56 32.72
C GLU A 828 2.95 -21.38 31.42
N PRO A 829 3.20 -20.80 30.24
CA PRO A 829 3.15 -21.55 28.99
C PRO A 829 4.20 -22.67 29.02
N GLY A 830 3.73 -23.92 29.00
CA GLY A 830 4.59 -25.09 29.02
C GLY A 830 5.49 -25.11 27.79
N THR A 831 6.80 -25.28 28.02
CA THR A 831 7.78 -25.46 26.95
C THR A 831 7.76 -26.91 26.47
N ASP A 832 6.87 -27.22 25.53
CA ASP A 832 6.98 -28.40 24.67
C ASP A 832 7.69 -28.02 23.35
N ASP A 833 8.61 -28.89 22.89
CA ASP A 833 9.47 -28.72 21.69
C ASP A 833 8.75 -29.03 20.35
#